data_AF-A0A3L7R879-F1
#
_entry.id   AF-A0A3L7R879-F1
#
_cell.length_a   1.000
_cell.length_b   1.000
_cell.length_c   1.000
_cell.angle_alpha   90.00
_cell.angle_beta   90.00
_cell.angle_gamma   90.00
#
_symmetry.space_group_name_H-M   'P 1'
#
loop_
_entity.id
_entity.type
_entity.pdbx_description
1 polymer ?
#
loop_
_entity_poly.entity_id
_entity_poly.type
_entity_poly.pdbx_seq_one_letter_code
_entity_poly.pdbx_strand_id
1 'polypeptide(L)'
;MDSLETSAARVESASAATRSPAAAPSAGSHATGNTARVPIEIASTFCPTDVASPFDTTEWDLRTAAIKGEDGKVLFEQPACEIPAAWSQLATNVVVSKYFYGEIHTPQREHSVKQLVHRVARTIADWGIADGYFKSAQDGENFYRDLAWLSVHQHGAFNSPVWFNVGLYHQYGVKGTPCNWRWDEATHEVVQPQNPYEYPQGSACFIQSVKDNMEDIMDLARSEAMLFKFGSGTGTDLSTLRSQREKLAGGGKPSGPLSFMRVYDQVAAVVKSGGKTRRAAKMQSLKVTHPDIMEFIECKAKEEKKARVLIEKGGYDANFNGEAYSSILFQNANLSVRLTDDFLEAADRDDTWTTRWVTDSTKAGPSFKAREVLSRMAECAWQCGDPGVQYDTTINRWHTCPNSGRINASNPCSEYMFLDDTACNLASINLMKFRRPDGTFEVDRFSAACKIFLIAQEILVDHASYPTKRIAKNSHMFRPLGLGYSNLGSLLMADGLAYDSAAGRGLCGAITAILHGVANHTSAELAAAVGPFEGYAANREPMLNVMQMHRDAVATIDPSCPQYLQDAASAIWDSVLAHGRRHGFRNAQATVLAPTGTISFLMDCDTTGIEPDIALVKYKQLAGGGMLKIVNQTVPLSLRTLGYDEPAVEAILAFIDKQDTIEGAPGLKDQHLPVFDCAFQPRLGTRSIAWEAHVKMMAAAQPFISGAISKTVNMPRETTPADIAGAYAEGWRMGLKALAIYRDGSKESQPLSTSTEADKASAKVTATPRRERLPDTRRSVTHKFNVGGHEGYITVGLYDDGRAGELFITMAKEGSTIGGLMDAFGTAVSMSLQYGVPLEVYVKKFSHTRFEPWGYTKNPDIPVAKSLVDYIFRWMGTEFIQGFREANRPGGHHVDGHSGGDDAAAGDDSESERKPAATMASGLADGQGKSKTTIGQSANGAVVRTKVTSSANGKSAVAAVPSAKATAPSAKAAAASYTAA
;
A
#
# COMPACT_ATOMS: atom_id res chain seq x y z
N MET A 1 6.23 79.25 6.18
CA MET A 1 7.16 80.13 5.45
C MET A 1 7.67 79.32 4.29
N ASP A 2 7.17 79.67 3.11
CA ASP A 2 7.91 79.95 1.88
C ASP A 2 9.09 79.02 1.52
N SER A 3 9.23 78.50 0.31
CA SER A 3 8.49 78.51 -0.96
C SER A 3 9.42 77.91 -2.03
N LEU A 4 8.92 77.76 -3.27
CA LEU A 4 9.66 77.56 -4.53
C LEU A 4 10.25 76.14 -4.73
N GLU A 5 9.84 75.31 -5.71
CA GLU A 5 9.57 75.55 -7.15
C GLU A 5 10.82 76.01 -7.93
N THR A 6 11.09 75.64 -9.19
CA THR A 6 10.26 74.97 -10.22
C THR A 6 11.13 74.34 -11.34
N SER A 7 10.64 73.27 -11.99
CA SER A 7 10.77 72.99 -13.45
C SER A 7 12.19 72.71 -14.06
N ALA A 8 12.40 72.08 -15.24
CA ALA A 8 11.52 71.37 -16.19
C ALA A 8 12.33 70.45 -17.15
N ALA A 9 11.60 69.52 -17.79
CA ALA A 9 11.79 69.01 -19.16
C ALA A 9 13.08 68.26 -19.62
N ARG A 10 12.93 66.93 -19.73
CA ARG A 10 13.17 66.05 -20.91
C ARG A 10 14.11 66.54 -22.05
N VAL A 11 14.98 65.64 -22.53
CA VAL A 11 14.86 64.91 -23.84
C VAL A 11 15.80 63.67 -23.84
N GLU A 12 15.56 62.76 -24.78
CA GLU A 12 15.75 61.31 -24.83
C GLU A 12 17.18 60.71 -24.94
N SER A 13 17.24 59.42 -24.55
CA SER A 13 18.05 58.32 -25.09
C SER A 13 19.56 58.23 -24.77
N ALA A 14 19.94 57.08 -24.20
CA ALA A 14 21.30 56.54 -24.23
C ALA A 14 21.25 55.01 -24.11
N SER A 15 21.87 54.30 -25.07
CA SER A 15 22.16 52.87 -24.97
C SER A 15 23.67 52.64 -24.92
N ALA A 16 24.07 51.56 -24.24
CA ALA A 16 25.40 50.95 -24.26
C ALA A 16 26.63 51.81 -23.85
N ALA A 17 27.13 51.54 -22.63
CA ALA A 17 28.57 51.58 -22.35
C ALA A 17 28.95 50.48 -21.36
N THR A 18 29.94 49.66 -21.73
CA THR A 18 30.49 48.53 -20.99
C THR A 18 31.19 48.94 -19.69
N ARG A 19 31.17 48.06 -18.68
CA ARG A 19 32.05 48.12 -17.50
C ARG A 19 32.85 46.82 -17.36
N SER A 20 34.12 46.96 -17.00
CA SER A 20 35.05 45.91 -16.57
C SER A 20 36.24 46.58 -15.87
N PRO A 21 37.00 45.87 -15.01
CA PRO A 21 36.56 44.92 -14.01
C PRO A 21 37.00 45.37 -12.59
N ALA A 22 36.20 45.10 -11.56
CA ALA A 22 36.60 45.35 -10.17
C ALA A 22 37.38 44.15 -9.60
N ALA A 23 38.38 44.43 -8.76
CA ALA A 23 39.35 43.45 -8.27
C ALA A 23 38.72 42.33 -7.40
N ALA A 24 39.33 41.15 -7.46
CA ALA A 24 38.90 39.98 -6.70
C ALA A 24 39.05 40.18 -5.18
N PRO A 25 38.06 39.79 -4.36
CA PRO A 25 38.25 39.68 -2.91
C PRO A 25 39.14 38.47 -2.61
N SER A 26 40.15 38.68 -1.76
CA SER A 26 41.06 37.63 -1.30
C SER A 26 40.33 36.51 -0.58
N ALA A 27 40.71 35.26 -0.84
CA ALA A 27 40.18 34.08 -0.16
C ALA A 27 40.41 34.16 1.36
N GLY A 28 39.35 34.51 2.11
CA GLY A 28 39.32 34.36 3.55
C GLY A 28 39.12 32.89 3.89
N SER A 29 40.16 32.24 4.40
CA SER A 29 40.03 30.89 4.95
C SER A 29 39.05 30.91 6.13
N HIS A 30 37.86 30.33 5.96
CA HIS A 30 37.01 29.97 7.09
C HIS A 30 37.70 28.87 7.89
N ALA A 31 38.56 29.28 8.82
CA ALA A 31 39.09 28.42 9.86
C ALA A 31 37.95 28.05 10.82
N THR A 32 37.20 27.02 10.45
CA THR A 32 36.42 26.25 11.41
C THR A 32 37.38 25.75 12.49
N GLY A 33 36.95 25.83 13.76
CA GLY A 33 37.80 25.42 14.87
C GLY A 33 38.25 23.98 14.68
N ASN A 34 39.56 23.75 14.64
CA ASN A 34 40.16 22.45 14.38
C ASN A 34 39.99 21.52 15.60
N THR A 35 38.76 21.08 15.86
CA THR A 35 38.52 19.83 16.60
C THR A 35 39.13 18.72 15.77
N ALA A 36 40.24 18.15 16.24
CA ALA A 36 40.90 17.04 15.56
C ALA A 36 39.85 15.97 15.21
N ARG A 37 39.78 15.59 13.93
CA ARG A 37 38.89 14.52 13.45
C ARG A 37 39.14 13.28 14.29
N VAL A 38 38.08 12.67 14.81
CA VAL A 38 38.14 11.43 15.59
C VAL A 38 37.58 10.31 14.71
N PRO A 39 38.37 9.73 13.79
CA PRO A 39 37.90 8.64 12.94
C PRO A 39 37.54 7.39 13.76
N ILE A 40 36.63 6.58 13.22
CA ILE A 40 35.92 5.55 13.99
C ILE A 40 36.77 4.30 14.19
N GLU A 41 36.80 3.83 15.44
CA GLU A 41 37.32 2.50 15.81
C GLU A 41 36.24 1.43 15.61
N ILE A 42 36.62 0.30 15.01
CA ILE A 42 35.75 -0.86 14.77
C ILE A 42 36.38 -2.10 15.40
N ALA A 43 35.83 -2.51 16.54
CA ALA A 43 36.18 -3.79 17.17
C ALA A 43 35.51 -4.96 16.42
N SER A 44 36.26 -6.03 16.18
CA SER A 44 35.72 -7.28 15.63
C SER A 44 34.75 -7.89 16.64
N THR A 45 33.44 -7.78 16.38
CA THR A 45 32.36 -8.09 17.33
C THR A 45 31.56 -9.33 16.90
N PHE A 46 31.58 -9.65 15.61
CA PHE A 46 30.77 -10.73 15.03
C PHE A 46 31.61 -11.81 14.36
N CYS A 47 32.47 -11.40 13.45
CA CYS A 47 33.40 -12.28 12.78
C CYS A 47 34.54 -12.63 13.75
N PRO A 48 34.80 -13.92 14.02
CA PRO A 48 35.99 -14.33 14.78
C PRO A 48 37.28 -13.82 14.12
N THR A 49 38.30 -13.54 14.91
CA THR A 49 39.58 -12.99 14.40
C THR A 49 40.57 -14.07 13.97
N ASP A 50 40.31 -15.33 14.32
CA ASP A 50 41.13 -16.51 14.04
C ASP A 50 40.78 -17.21 12.71
N VAL A 51 39.59 -16.99 12.16
CA VAL A 51 39.20 -17.50 10.84
C VAL A 51 39.80 -16.67 9.70
N ALA A 52 40.22 -17.31 8.61
CA ALA A 52 40.80 -16.60 7.47
C ALA A 52 39.76 -15.68 6.79
N SER A 53 38.58 -16.20 6.47
CA SER A 53 37.49 -15.48 5.82
C SER A 53 36.20 -15.50 6.66
N PRO A 54 35.36 -14.43 6.62
CA PRO A 54 34.01 -14.47 7.20
C PRO A 54 33.14 -15.57 6.58
N PHE A 55 33.46 -16.05 5.38
CA PHE A 55 32.74 -17.15 4.72
C PHE A 55 33.10 -18.54 5.27
N ASP A 56 34.19 -18.68 6.05
CA ASP A 56 34.62 -19.96 6.63
C ASP A 56 33.89 -20.30 7.94
N THR A 57 33.04 -19.38 8.42
CA THR A 57 32.28 -19.52 9.68
C THR A 57 30.96 -20.29 9.53
N THR A 58 30.66 -20.78 8.33
CA THR A 58 29.46 -21.56 8.02
C THR A 58 29.76 -22.65 6.99
N GLU A 59 28.97 -23.72 7.03
CA GLU A 59 28.99 -24.78 6.01
C GLU A 59 28.22 -24.34 4.76
N TRP A 60 28.54 -24.95 3.61
CA TRP A 60 28.03 -24.54 2.30
C TRP A 60 27.50 -25.73 1.49
N ASP A 61 26.29 -25.59 0.97
CA ASP A 61 25.63 -26.57 0.11
C ASP A 61 25.59 -26.10 -1.35
N LEU A 62 25.65 -27.05 -2.28
CA LEU A 62 25.25 -26.83 -3.67
C LEU A 62 23.76 -27.15 -3.84
N ARG A 63 22.96 -26.12 -4.17
CA ARG A 63 21.50 -26.22 -4.28
C ARG A 63 21.01 -25.73 -5.64
N THR A 64 19.89 -26.27 -6.09
CA THR A 64 19.16 -25.74 -7.25
C THR A 64 18.13 -24.72 -6.76
N ALA A 65 18.19 -23.49 -7.28
CA ALA A 65 17.12 -22.51 -7.10
C ALA A 65 16.13 -22.64 -8.25
N ALA A 66 14.84 -22.77 -7.97
CA ALA A 66 13.80 -22.94 -8.99
C ALA A 66 12.48 -22.25 -8.63
N ILE A 67 11.83 -21.66 -9.63
CA ILE A 67 10.49 -21.06 -9.56
C ILE A 67 9.63 -21.67 -10.67
N LYS A 68 8.44 -22.17 -10.32
CA LYS A 68 7.50 -22.85 -11.24
C LYS A 68 6.24 -22.01 -11.49
N GLY A 69 5.67 -22.15 -12.68
CA GLY A 69 4.62 -21.33 -13.28
C GLY A 69 3.20 -21.93 -13.27
N GLU A 70 2.32 -21.31 -14.09
CA GLU A 70 0.89 -21.58 -14.37
C GLU A 70 0.44 -23.05 -14.25
N ASP A 71 1.32 -23.82 -14.87
CA ASP A 71 1.15 -25.06 -15.61
C ASP A 71 2.28 -26.04 -15.23
N GLY A 72 2.97 -25.76 -14.12
CA GLY A 72 4.14 -26.51 -13.67
C GLY A 72 5.43 -26.24 -14.43
N LYS A 73 5.44 -25.41 -15.50
CA LYS A 73 6.68 -25.08 -16.22
C LYS A 73 7.64 -24.31 -15.33
N VAL A 74 8.93 -24.54 -15.52
CA VAL A 74 9.99 -23.77 -14.87
C VAL A 74 10.03 -22.36 -15.48
N LEU A 75 9.80 -21.33 -14.65
CA LEU A 75 9.94 -19.91 -15.03
C LEU A 75 11.36 -19.39 -14.79
N PHE A 76 12.03 -19.97 -13.79
CA PHE A 76 13.41 -19.68 -13.43
C PHE A 76 14.03 -20.95 -12.85
N GLU A 77 15.23 -21.31 -13.29
CA GLU A 77 16.05 -22.34 -12.66
C GLU A 77 17.53 -22.00 -12.78
N GLN A 78 18.27 -22.21 -11.71
CA GLN A 78 19.73 -22.17 -11.70
C GLN A 78 20.25 -23.31 -10.80
N PRO A 79 20.85 -24.36 -11.38
CA PRO A 79 21.44 -25.46 -10.61
C PRO A 79 22.77 -25.07 -9.98
N ALA A 80 23.24 -25.89 -9.03
CA ALA A 80 24.58 -25.82 -8.42
C ALA A 80 24.96 -24.42 -7.88
N CYS A 81 24.02 -23.73 -7.23
CA CYS A 81 24.29 -22.50 -6.50
C CYS A 81 24.89 -22.84 -5.13
N GLU A 82 25.98 -22.17 -4.76
CA GLU A 82 26.63 -22.31 -3.45
C GLU A 82 25.94 -21.39 -2.42
N ILE A 83 25.26 -21.99 -1.45
CA ILE A 83 24.42 -21.32 -0.44
C ILE A 83 24.87 -21.77 0.96
N PRO A 84 24.85 -20.92 2.00
CA PRO A 84 25.09 -21.37 3.37
C PRO A 84 24.08 -22.46 3.77
N ALA A 85 24.55 -23.54 4.38
CA ALA A 85 23.71 -24.72 4.70
C ALA A 85 22.52 -24.35 5.62
N ALA A 86 22.68 -23.35 6.47
CA ALA A 86 21.64 -22.88 7.39
C ALA A 86 20.49 -22.08 6.73
N TRP A 87 20.63 -21.60 5.49
CA TRP A 87 19.57 -20.83 4.82
C TRP A 87 18.43 -21.75 4.37
N SER A 88 17.20 -21.24 4.25
CA SER A 88 16.10 -22.04 3.69
C SER A 88 16.16 -22.15 2.16
N GLN A 89 15.39 -23.09 1.59
CA GLN A 89 15.14 -23.14 0.14
C GLN A 89 14.36 -21.91 -0.35
N LEU A 90 13.58 -21.23 0.50
CA LEU A 90 12.89 -19.99 0.15
C LEU A 90 13.88 -18.83 0.02
N ALA A 91 14.79 -18.65 0.99
CA ALA A 91 15.90 -17.71 0.90
C ALA A 91 16.78 -17.99 -0.32
N THR A 92 17.10 -19.26 -0.58
CA THR A 92 17.81 -19.74 -1.78
C THR A 92 17.09 -19.27 -3.06
N ASN A 93 15.80 -19.57 -3.22
CA ASN A 93 15.03 -19.18 -4.40
C ASN A 93 14.96 -17.65 -4.55
N VAL A 94 14.84 -16.88 -3.46
CA VAL A 94 14.78 -15.42 -3.49
C VAL A 94 16.14 -14.79 -3.85
N VAL A 95 17.24 -15.23 -3.23
CA VAL A 95 18.57 -14.64 -3.46
C VAL A 95 19.06 -14.90 -4.88
N VAL A 96 18.90 -16.13 -5.36
CA VAL A 96 19.37 -16.53 -6.68
C VAL A 96 18.52 -15.89 -7.78
N SER A 97 17.19 -15.92 -7.68
CA SER A 97 16.33 -15.35 -8.74
C SER A 97 16.35 -13.81 -8.83
N LYS A 98 16.68 -13.10 -7.74
CA LYS A 98 16.61 -11.62 -7.71
C LYS A 98 17.94 -10.91 -7.58
N TYR A 99 18.86 -11.41 -6.75
CA TYR A 99 20.04 -10.66 -6.31
C TYR A 99 21.35 -11.08 -6.99
N PHE A 100 21.44 -12.32 -7.44
CA PHE A 100 22.58 -12.76 -8.27
C PHE A 100 22.62 -11.96 -9.59
N TYR A 101 23.79 -11.37 -9.85
CA TYR A 101 24.14 -10.66 -11.07
C TYR A 101 24.38 -11.62 -12.26
N GLY A 102 24.30 -11.10 -13.49
CA GLY A 102 24.54 -11.82 -14.73
C GLY A 102 23.31 -12.54 -15.29
N GLU A 103 23.32 -12.83 -16.58
CA GLU A 103 22.27 -13.59 -17.27
C GLU A 103 22.44 -15.10 -17.04
N ILE A 104 21.34 -15.84 -16.89
CA ILE A 104 21.39 -17.29 -16.63
C ILE A 104 22.12 -17.98 -17.79
N HIS A 105 22.90 -19.02 -17.49
CA HIS A 105 23.74 -19.76 -18.44
C HIS A 105 24.93 -18.97 -19.03
N THR A 106 25.20 -17.75 -18.56
CA THR A 106 26.43 -17.01 -18.92
C THR A 106 27.54 -17.20 -17.87
N PRO A 107 28.84 -17.17 -18.24
CA PRO A 107 29.95 -17.25 -17.28
C PRO A 107 29.98 -16.12 -16.24
N GLN A 108 29.34 -14.98 -16.53
CA GLN A 108 29.25 -13.81 -15.65
C GLN A 108 28.16 -13.94 -14.58
N ARG A 109 27.40 -15.04 -14.59
CA ARG A 109 26.33 -15.32 -13.62
C ARG A 109 26.94 -15.60 -12.24
N GLU A 110 26.55 -14.79 -11.25
CA GLU A 110 26.79 -15.13 -9.84
C GLU A 110 26.12 -16.48 -9.53
N HIS A 111 26.86 -17.34 -8.84
CA HIS A 111 26.46 -18.69 -8.47
C HIS A 111 26.75 -19.00 -7.00
N SER A 112 27.25 -18.04 -6.22
CA SER A 112 27.50 -18.19 -4.80
C SER A 112 27.04 -16.98 -4.01
N VAL A 113 26.46 -17.19 -2.82
CA VAL A 113 26.17 -16.10 -1.87
C VAL A 113 27.47 -15.43 -1.39
N LYS A 114 28.62 -16.11 -1.41
CA LYS A 114 29.94 -15.50 -1.15
C LYS A 114 30.20 -14.33 -2.11
N GLN A 115 29.93 -14.52 -3.40
CA GLN A 115 30.13 -13.50 -4.44
C GLN A 115 29.24 -12.28 -4.17
N LEU A 116 27.93 -12.50 -3.95
CA LEU A 116 26.97 -11.44 -3.66
C LEU A 116 27.34 -10.62 -2.41
N VAL A 117 27.64 -11.31 -1.29
CA VAL A 117 27.95 -10.64 -0.03
C VAL A 117 29.31 -9.96 -0.08
N HIS A 118 30.35 -10.62 -0.62
CA HIS A 118 31.66 -10.00 -0.81
C HIS A 118 31.53 -8.74 -1.67
N ARG A 119 30.82 -8.82 -2.80
CA ARG A 119 30.63 -7.69 -3.72
C ARG A 119 30.06 -6.46 -3.03
N VAL A 120 29.05 -6.62 -2.17
CA VAL A 120 28.45 -5.49 -1.45
C VAL A 120 29.35 -5.04 -0.29
N ALA A 121 29.73 -5.95 0.61
CA ALA A 121 30.43 -5.59 1.84
C ALA A 121 31.86 -5.06 1.59
N ARG A 122 32.62 -5.67 0.67
CA ARG A 122 33.98 -5.25 0.33
C ARG A 122 33.98 -3.85 -0.27
N THR A 123 33.12 -3.62 -1.26
CA THR A 123 32.99 -2.31 -1.93
C THR A 123 32.66 -1.19 -0.94
N ILE A 124 31.73 -1.42 0.00
CA ILE A 124 31.39 -0.42 1.03
C ILE A 124 32.56 -0.19 2.00
N ALA A 125 33.28 -1.24 2.39
CA ALA A 125 34.46 -1.10 3.24
C ALA A 125 35.60 -0.32 2.55
N ASP A 126 35.87 -0.61 1.27
CA ASP A 126 36.88 0.11 0.47
C ASP A 126 36.57 1.59 0.35
N TRP A 127 35.31 1.94 0.09
CA TRP A 127 34.85 3.34 0.10
C TRP A 127 35.02 3.99 1.48
N GLY A 128 34.65 3.30 2.57
CA GLY A 128 34.82 3.81 3.93
C GLY A 128 36.29 4.04 4.33
N ILE A 129 37.20 3.20 3.84
CA ILE A 129 38.66 3.38 4.00
C ILE A 129 39.14 4.58 3.18
N ALA A 130 38.73 4.68 1.91
CA ALA A 130 39.14 5.77 1.01
C ALA A 130 38.67 7.15 1.48
N ASP A 131 37.45 7.25 2.00
CA ASP A 131 36.84 8.48 2.50
C ASP A 131 37.30 8.85 3.94
N GLY A 132 38.04 7.96 4.61
CA GLY A 132 38.60 8.20 5.94
C GLY A 132 37.62 8.11 7.10
N TYR A 133 36.55 7.30 6.98
CA TYR A 133 35.62 7.03 8.09
C TYR A 133 36.28 6.26 9.24
N PHE A 134 37.21 5.36 8.92
CA PHE A 134 37.85 4.45 9.85
C PHE A 134 39.19 4.97 10.36
N LYS A 135 39.52 4.69 11.63
CA LYS A 135 40.77 5.13 12.27
C LYS A 135 42.02 4.50 11.64
N SER A 136 41.91 3.27 11.17
CA SER A 136 42.98 2.55 10.46
C SER A 136 42.41 1.65 9.36
N ALA A 137 43.29 1.16 8.48
CA ALA A 137 42.91 0.13 7.51
C ALA A 137 42.40 -1.15 8.20
N GLN A 138 42.92 -1.48 9.39
CA GLN A 138 42.47 -2.65 10.15
C GLN A 138 41.03 -2.48 10.68
N ASP A 139 40.63 -1.26 11.06
CA ASP A 139 39.23 -0.97 11.42
C ASP A 139 38.30 -1.15 10.22
N GLY A 140 38.74 -0.75 9.02
CA GLY A 140 38.02 -1.00 7.76
C GLY A 140 37.92 -2.49 7.41
N GLU A 141 38.96 -3.29 7.68
CA GLU A 141 38.90 -4.75 7.53
C GLU A 141 38.01 -5.42 8.58
N ASN A 142 38.03 -4.96 9.83
CA ASN A 142 37.11 -5.44 10.87
C ASN A 142 35.66 -5.14 10.47
N PHE A 143 35.39 -3.94 9.95
CA PHE A 143 34.09 -3.55 9.41
C PHE A 143 33.65 -4.44 8.23
N TYR A 144 34.54 -4.69 7.25
CA TYR A 144 34.27 -5.62 6.15
C TYR A 144 33.89 -7.01 6.68
N ARG A 145 34.68 -7.56 7.60
CA ARG A 145 34.49 -8.89 8.18
C ARG A 145 33.18 -9.01 8.94
N ASP A 146 32.87 -8.05 9.81
CA ASP A 146 31.62 -8.05 10.59
C ASP A 146 30.40 -7.83 9.69
N LEU A 147 30.44 -6.91 8.72
CA LEU A 147 29.32 -6.69 7.79
C LEU A 147 29.06 -7.91 6.89
N ALA A 148 30.12 -8.55 6.39
CA ALA A 148 30.01 -9.79 5.63
C ALA A 148 29.45 -10.93 6.49
N TRP A 149 29.95 -11.09 7.72
CA TRP A 149 29.45 -12.10 8.66
C TRP A 149 27.97 -11.89 8.98
N LEU A 150 27.56 -10.66 9.34
CA LEU A 150 26.17 -10.30 9.64
C LEU A 150 25.23 -10.61 8.48
N SER A 151 25.69 -10.38 7.24
CA SER A 151 24.94 -10.67 6.01
C SER A 151 24.80 -12.17 5.76
N VAL A 152 25.88 -12.95 5.90
CA VAL A 152 25.88 -14.42 5.73
C VAL A 152 24.99 -15.11 6.77
N HIS A 153 25.00 -14.65 8.01
CA HIS A 153 24.24 -15.26 9.11
C HIS A 153 22.82 -14.68 9.25
N GLN A 154 22.38 -13.85 8.28
CA GLN A 154 21.04 -13.27 8.20
C GLN A 154 20.65 -12.41 9.44
N HIS A 155 21.62 -11.74 10.06
CA HIS A 155 21.39 -10.77 11.14
C HIS A 155 20.81 -9.45 10.66
N GLY A 156 21.02 -9.10 9.38
CA GLY A 156 20.42 -7.94 8.76
C GLY A 156 20.60 -7.92 7.24
N ALA A 157 19.83 -7.08 6.55
CA ALA A 157 19.93 -6.91 5.11
C ALA A 157 19.62 -5.48 4.66
N PHE A 158 20.34 -5.01 3.65
CA PHE A 158 20.05 -3.78 2.93
C PHE A 158 18.82 -3.90 2.02
N ASN A 159 18.26 -2.78 1.60
CA ASN A 159 17.21 -2.76 0.57
C ASN A 159 17.67 -3.34 -0.78
N SER A 160 16.72 -3.88 -1.55
CA SER A 160 16.99 -4.59 -2.80
C SER A 160 17.90 -3.85 -3.81
N PRO A 161 17.77 -2.53 -4.07
CA PRO A 161 18.72 -1.79 -4.91
C PRO A 161 20.20 -1.88 -4.52
N VAL A 162 20.56 -2.02 -3.23
CA VAL A 162 21.95 -2.23 -2.80
C VAL A 162 22.47 -3.56 -3.36
N TRP A 163 21.78 -4.67 -3.06
CA TRP A 163 22.12 -6.00 -3.58
C TRP A 163 22.15 -6.07 -5.11
N PHE A 164 21.24 -5.34 -5.77
CA PHE A 164 21.15 -5.28 -7.23
C PHE A 164 22.33 -4.60 -7.91
N ASN A 165 22.89 -3.54 -7.32
CA ASN A 165 23.70 -2.57 -8.06
C ASN A 165 25.10 -2.31 -7.44
N VAL A 166 25.23 -2.42 -6.12
CA VAL A 166 26.50 -2.09 -5.43
C VAL A 166 27.59 -3.10 -5.77
N GLY A 167 28.80 -2.60 -6.01
CA GLY A 167 29.98 -3.38 -6.35
C GLY A 167 30.03 -3.96 -7.76
N LEU A 168 29.02 -3.77 -8.62
CA LEU A 168 29.03 -4.32 -9.99
C LEU A 168 30.21 -3.83 -10.84
N TYR A 169 30.54 -2.54 -10.77
CA TYR A 169 31.76 -2.02 -11.40
C TYR A 169 33.02 -2.51 -10.69
N HIS A 170 33.07 -2.35 -9.37
CA HIS A 170 34.26 -2.57 -8.55
C HIS A 170 34.78 -4.01 -8.60
N GLN A 171 33.87 -4.99 -8.68
CA GLN A 171 34.22 -6.41 -8.72
C GLN A 171 34.19 -7.01 -10.13
N TYR A 172 33.30 -6.55 -11.02
CA TYR A 172 33.05 -7.19 -12.32
C TYR A 172 33.24 -6.26 -13.54
N GLY A 173 33.67 -5.01 -13.34
CA GLY A 173 33.94 -4.05 -14.41
C GLY A 173 32.73 -3.60 -15.21
N VAL A 174 31.50 -3.79 -14.70
CA VAL A 174 30.25 -3.47 -15.40
C VAL A 174 30.18 -1.99 -15.76
N LYS A 175 29.80 -1.68 -17.01
CA LYS A 175 29.65 -0.31 -17.51
C LYS A 175 28.25 -0.07 -18.08
N GLY A 176 27.84 1.19 -18.09
CA GLY A 176 26.54 1.62 -18.63
C GLY A 176 26.58 3.04 -19.19
N THR A 177 25.51 3.43 -19.86
CA THR A 177 25.35 4.78 -20.42
C THR A 177 24.97 5.80 -19.33
N PRO A 178 25.46 7.05 -19.35
CA PRO A 178 25.07 8.10 -18.41
C PRO A 178 23.55 8.26 -18.30
N CYS A 179 23.02 8.20 -17.07
CA CYS A 179 21.58 8.31 -16.82
C CYS A 179 21.18 8.81 -15.43
N ASN A 180 22.10 8.83 -14.46
CA ASN A 180 21.91 9.35 -13.10
C ASN A 180 22.91 10.48 -12.82
N TRP A 181 22.82 11.09 -11.64
CA TRP A 181 23.66 12.18 -11.13
C TRP A 181 24.31 11.77 -9.80
N ARG A 182 25.56 12.17 -9.56
CA ARG A 182 26.25 12.03 -8.25
C ARG A 182 26.62 13.41 -7.70
N TRP A 183 26.85 13.49 -6.39
CA TRP A 183 27.60 14.59 -5.80
C TRP A 183 29.10 14.34 -5.99
N ASP A 184 29.85 15.29 -6.54
CA ASP A 184 31.31 15.23 -6.72
C ASP A 184 32.02 16.05 -5.64
N GLU A 185 32.72 15.36 -4.74
CA GLU A 185 33.38 15.97 -3.58
C GLU A 185 34.63 16.80 -3.96
N ALA A 186 35.24 16.55 -5.12
CA ALA A 186 36.41 17.32 -5.56
C ALA A 186 36.04 18.68 -6.18
N THR A 187 34.82 18.79 -6.73
CA THR A 187 34.30 20.03 -7.32
C THR A 187 33.23 20.71 -6.47
N HIS A 188 32.66 20.00 -5.49
CA HIS A 188 31.44 20.36 -4.76
C HIS A 188 30.25 20.68 -5.70
N GLU A 189 30.14 19.94 -6.81
CA GLU A 189 29.06 20.07 -7.78
C GLU A 189 28.33 18.75 -8.02
N VAL A 190 27.12 18.84 -8.60
CA VAL A 190 26.36 17.66 -9.03
C VAL A 190 26.60 17.36 -10.50
N VAL A 191 27.31 16.27 -10.76
CA VAL A 191 27.79 15.85 -12.08
C VAL A 191 27.07 14.60 -12.60
N GLN A 192 27.09 14.39 -13.91
CA GLN A 192 26.64 13.16 -14.54
C GLN A 192 27.85 12.25 -14.75
N PRO A 193 27.99 11.10 -14.05
CA PRO A 193 29.12 10.21 -14.25
C PRO A 193 29.06 9.57 -15.64
N GLN A 194 30.22 9.42 -16.29
CA GLN A 194 30.33 8.76 -17.59
C GLN A 194 29.88 7.29 -17.52
N ASN A 195 30.10 6.64 -16.38
CA ASN A 195 29.65 5.29 -16.09
C ASN A 195 28.83 5.28 -14.78
N PRO A 196 27.51 5.00 -14.81
CA PRO A 196 26.67 5.02 -13.61
C PRO A 196 26.90 3.82 -12.68
N TYR A 197 27.67 2.79 -13.07
CA TYR A 197 27.97 1.66 -12.18
C TYR A 197 29.16 1.89 -11.25
N GLU A 198 29.99 2.92 -11.53
CA GLU A 198 30.95 3.46 -10.57
C GLU A 198 30.23 4.09 -9.37
N TYR A 199 29.05 4.65 -9.59
CA TYR A 199 28.22 5.30 -8.57
C TYR A 199 26.82 4.69 -8.55
N PRO A 200 26.66 3.45 -8.03
CA PRO A 200 25.44 2.67 -8.22
C PRO A 200 24.19 3.31 -7.59
N GLN A 201 23.03 3.07 -8.17
CA GLN A 201 21.76 3.50 -7.58
C GLN A 201 21.43 2.59 -6.37
N GLY A 202 21.72 3.04 -5.15
CA GLY A 202 21.57 2.25 -3.92
C GLY A 202 20.26 2.46 -3.14
N SER A 203 19.59 3.60 -3.28
CA SER A 203 18.42 3.99 -2.49
C SER A 203 17.12 3.32 -2.96
N ALA A 204 16.21 2.96 -2.05
CA ALA A 204 14.92 2.37 -2.41
C ALA A 204 13.77 3.37 -2.49
N CYS A 205 13.88 4.49 -1.76
CA CYS A 205 12.77 5.39 -1.48
C CYS A 205 13.14 6.82 -1.83
N PHE A 206 12.23 7.50 -2.54
CA PHE A 206 12.41 8.86 -3.04
C PHE A 206 11.20 9.70 -2.71
N ILE A 207 11.44 10.98 -2.37
CA ILE A 207 10.40 12.01 -2.27
C ILE A 207 10.72 13.04 -3.36
N GLN A 208 9.69 13.52 -4.07
CA GLN A 208 9.82 14.53 -5.11
C GLN A 208 8.79 15.64 -4.91
N SER A 209 9.19 16.88 -5.21
CA SER A 209 8.27 18.00 -5.30
C SER A 209 7.77 18.20 -6.73
N VAL A 210 6.70 18.99 -6.86
CA VAL A 210 6.23 19.52 -8.14
C VAL A 210 5.71 20.94 -7.96
N LYS A 211 5.94 21.81 -8.93
CA LYS A 211 5.44 23.19 -9.01
C LYS A 211 4.29 23.28 -10.00
N ASP A 212 3.45 24.29 -9.82
CA ASP A 212 2.25 24.54 -10.63
C ASP A 212 2.54 25.14 -12.02
N ASN A 213 3.31 24.41 -12.83
CA ASN A 213 3.61 24.76 -14.22
C ASN A 213 3.86 23.49 -15.05
N MET A 214 3.63 23.56 -16.37
CA MET A 214 3.69 22.39 -17.24
C MET A 214 5.08 21.76 -17.39
N GLU A 215 6.17 22.52 -17.17
CA GLU A 215 7.54 22.02 -17.27
C GLU A 215 7.84 21.10 -16.09
N ASP A 216 7.69 21.58 -14.85
CA ASP A 216 7.97 20.80 -13.63
C ASP A 216 7.00 19.61 -13.46
N ILE A 217 5.74 19.74 -13.93
CA ILE A 217 4.76 18.63 -14.04
C ILE A 217 5.27 17.51 -14.97
N MET A 218 5.82 17.85 -16.13
CA MET A 218 6.29 16.84 -17.09
C MET A 218 7.69 16.31 -16.75
N ASP A 219 8.54 17.12 -16.12
CA ASP A 219 9.81 16.67 -15.57
C ASP A 219 9.62 15.70 -14.39
N LEU A 220 8.55 15.84 -13.59
CA LEU A 220 8.19 14.80 -12.61
C LEU A 220 7.90 13.48 -13.31
N ALA A 221 7.03 13.45 -14.33
CA ALA A 221 6.72 12.21 -15.07
C ALA A 221 7.98 11.54 -15.64
N ARG A 222 8.91 12.35 -16.19
CA ARG A 222 10.22 11.89 -16.66
C ARG A 222 11.07 11.31 -15.54
N SER A 223 11.17 11.99 -14.40
CA SER A 223 11.98 11.57 -13.25
C SER A 223 11.47 10.26 -12.65
N GLU A 224 10.16 10.11 -12.52
CA GLU A 224 9.53 8.88 -12.04
C GLU A 224 9.77 7.69 -12.98
N ALA A 225 9.69 7.89 -14.30
CA ALA A 225 10.07 6.87 -15.28
C ALA A 225 11.52 6.41 -15.09
N MET A 226 12.44 7.33 -14.82
CA MET A 226 13.84 7.00 -14.54
C MET A 226 14.00 6.21 -13.23
N LEU A 227 13.24 6.53 -12.19
CA LEU A 227 13.25 5.77 -10.92
C LEU A 227 12.71 4.34 -11.08
N PHE A 228 11.62 4.16 -11.82
CA PHE A 228 11.02 2.85 -12.04
C PHE A 228 11.93 1.92 -12.87
N LYS A 229 12.73 2.46 -13.78
CA LYS A 229 13.77 1.72 -14.52
C LYS A 229 14.75 0.98 -13.58
N PHE A 230 15.17 1.62 -12.49
CA PHE A 230 16.08 1.03 -11.49
C PHE A 230 15.36 0.20 -10.41
N GLY A 231 14.02 0.12 -10.46
CA GLY A 231 13.22 -0.63 -9.52
C GLY A 231 13.05 0.05 -8.16
N SER A 232 13.07 1.38 -8.13
CA SER A 232 12.93 2.19 -6.90
C SER A 232 11.57 2.90 -6.82
N GLY A 233 11.15 3.27 -5.61
CA GLY A 233 9.83 3.82 -5.32
C GLY A 233 9.87 5.33 -5.04
N THR A 234 8.84 6.04 -5.48
CA THR A 234 8.75 7.52 -5.41
C THR A 234 7.45 8.00 -4.76
N GLY A 235 7.46 9.14 -4.09
CA GLY A 235 6.21 9.79 -3.69
C GLY A 235 6.26 11.30 -3.80
N THR A 236 5.06 11.87 -4.00
CA THR A 236 4.86 13.29 -4.32
C THR A 236 3.57 13.79 -3.66
N ASP A 237 3.60 14.97 -3.06
CA ASP A 237 2.38 15.70 -2.67
C ASP A 237 1.99 16.64 -3.82
N LEU A 238 0.73 16.53 -4.27
CA LEU A 238 0.22 17.24 -5.43
C LEU A 238 -0.56 18.51 -5.05
N SER A 239 -0.53 18.92 -3.77
CA SER A 239 -1.30 20.08 -3.27
C SER A 239 -0.76 21.42 -3.77
N THR A 240 0.42 21.41 -4.38
CA THR A 240 0.99 22.56 -5.09
C THR A 240 0.32 22.82 -6.43
N LEU A 241 -0.34 21.82 -7.04
CA LEU A 241 -1.01 21.96 -8.33
C LEU A 241 -2.39 22.60 -8.14
N ARG A 242 -2.70 23.64 -8.93
CA ARG A 242 -3.97 24.36 -8.80
C ARG A 242 -5.19 23.47 -9.05
N SER A 243 -6.26 23.72 -8.31
CA SER A 243 -7.51 22.96 -8.43
C SER A 243 -8.14 23.13 -9.82
N GLN A 244 -8.83 22.08 -10.32
CA GLN A 244 -9.64 22.14 -11.56
C GLN A 244 -10.73 23.23 -11.54
N ARG A 245 -11.04 23.76 -10.35
CA ARG A 245 -12.04 24.80 -10.08
C ARG A 245 -11.44 26.22 -10.15
N GLU A 246 -10.11 26.37 -10.24
CA GLU A 246 -9.40 27.65 -10.39
C GLU A 246 -9.38 28.15 -11.85
N LYS A 247 -8.59 29.20 -12.13
CA LYS A 247 -8.45 29.79 -13.48
C LYS A 247 -7.01 29.71 -13.99
N LEU A 248 -6.87 29.65 -15.31
CA LEU A 248 -5.60 29.88 -16.02
C LEU A 248 -5.47 31.35 -16.42
N ALA A 249 -4.24 31.88 -16.44
CA ALA A 249 -3.96 33.28 -16.77
C ALA A 249 -4.36 33.63 -18.22
N GLY A 250 -4.20 32.69 -19.17
CA GLY A 250 -4.64 32.84 -20.56
C GLY A 250 -6.15 32.65 -20.81
N GLY A 251 -6.95 32.50 -19.75
CA GLY A 251 -8.35 32.07 -19.83
C GLY A 251 -8.50 30.55 -19.89
N GLY A 252 -9.65 30.05 -19.44
CA GLY A 252 -9.94 28.61 -19.32
C GLY A 252 -9.77 28.04 -17.91
N LYS A 253 -10.10 26.75 -17.77
CA LYS A 253 -9.99 25.98 -16.52
C LYS A 253 -8.74 25.08 -16.58
N PRO A 254 -7.98 24.95 -15.49
CA PRO A 254 -6.91 23.98 -15.38
C PRO A 254 -7.46 22.55 -15.23
N SER A 255 -6.62 21.55 -15.49
CA SER A 255 -7.01 20.13 -15.42
C SER A 255 -7.09 19.56 -14.00
N GLY A 256 -6.54 20.25 -13.00
CA GLY A 256 -6.42 19.79 -11.61
C GLY A 256 -5.39 18.66 -11.40
N PRO A 257 -4.98 18.38 -10.15
CA PRO A 257 -3.99 17.34 -9.83
C PRO A 257 -4.42 15.96 -10.32
N LEU A 258 -5.71 15.60 -10.18
CA LEU A 258 -6.23 14.28 -10.58
C LEU A 258 -6.02 13.94 -12.06
N SER A 259 -6.02 14.93 -12.95
CA SER A 259 -5.76 14.69 -14.37
C SER A 259 -4.31 14.30 -14.62
N PHE A 260 -3.36 14.92 -13.90
CA PHE A 260 -1.94 14.57 -13.97
C PHE A 260 -1.63 13.27 -13.21
N MET A 261 -2.35 12.96 -12.12
CA MET A 261 -2.26 11.65 -11.46
C MET A 261 -2.46 10.48 -12.43
N ARG A 262 -3.38 10.61 -13.41
CA ARG A 262 -3.58 9.60 -14.47
C ARG A 262 -2.34 9.42 -15.36
N VAL A 263 -1.65 10.51 -15.71
CA VAL A 263 -0.40 10.44 -16.49
C VAL A 263 0.65 9.69 -15.69
N TYR A 264 0.84 10.05 -14.42
CA TYR A 264 1.87 9.44 -13.56
C TYR A 264 1.57 7.97 -13.18
N ASP A 265 0.30 7.59 -13.10
CA ASP A 265 -0.17 6.20 -12.93
C ASP A 265 0.14 5.38 -14.19
N GLN A 266 -0.11 5.91 -15.39
CA GLN A 266 0.21 5.23 -16.64
C GLN A 266 1.73 5.13 -16.88
N VAL A 267 2.53 6.12 -16.46
CA VAL A 267 4.00 6.01 -16.44
C VAL A 267 4.44 4.82 -15.56
N ALA A 268 3.83 4.65 -14.38
CA ALA A 268 4.10 3.52 -13.50
C ALA A 268 3.63 2.17 -14.09
N ALA A 269 2.54 2.14 -14.85
CA ALA A 269 2.04 0.94 -15.51
C ALA A 269 2.97 0.44 -16.64
N VAL A 270 3.49 1.37 -17.47
CA VAL A 270 4.28 1.02 -18.67
C VAL A 270 5.77 0.83 -18.39
N VAL A 271 6.35 1.53 -17.42
CA VAL A 271 7.79 1.42 -17.11
C VAL A 271 8.06 0.31 -16.10
N LYS A 272 8.64 -0.79 -16.59
CA LYS A 272 9.06 -1.96 -15.79
C LYS A 272 10.59 -2.02 -15.71
N SER A 273 11.14 -2.36 -14.55
CA SER A 273 12.59 -2.51 -14.39
C SER A 273 13.13 -3.64 -15.26
N GLY A 274 14.08 -3.34 -16.17
CA GLY A 274 14.54 -4.24 -17.21
C GLY A 274 15.13 -5.55 -16.66
N GLY A 275 14.47 -6.68 -16.92
CA GLY A 275 14.89 -8.01 -16.47
C GLY A 275 14.53 -8.37 -15.01
N LYS A 276 13.92 -7.46 -14.24
CA LYS A 276 13.51 -7.71 -12.84
C LYS A 276 12.01 -7.51 -12.69
N THR A 277 11.31 -8.50 -12.14
CA THR A 277 9.83 -8.58 -12.07
C THR A 277 9.18 -7.63 -11.04
N ARG A 278 9.79 -6.47 -10.75
CA ARG A 278 9.27 -5.47 -9.82
C ARG A 278 8.33 -4.50 -10.55
N ARG A 279 7.07 -4.41 -10.10
CA ARG A 279 6.16 -3.32 -10.48
C ARG A 279 6.66 -1.99 -9.92
N ALA A 280 6.39 -0.91 -10.64
CA ALA A 280 6.56 0.45 -10.10
C ALA A 280 5.75 0.62 -8.80
N ALA A 281 6.27 1.44 -7.88
CA ALA A 281 5.61 1.72 -6.61
C ALA A 281 5.62 3.23 -6.37
N LYS A 282 4.45 3.79 -6.06
CA LYS A 282 4.22 5.24 -5.97
C LYS A 282 3.36 5.60 -4.77
N MET A 283 3.66 6.73 -4.12
CA MET A 283 2.73 7.46 -3.26
C MET A 283 2.27 8.75 -3.97
N GLN A 284 0.98 9.03 -3.94
CA GLN A 284 0.45 10.36 -4.25
C GLN A 284 -0.34 10.85 -3.04
N SER A 285 -0.04 12.06 -2.60
CA SER A 285 -0.72 12.67 -1.46
C SER A 285 -1.33 14.03 -1.80
N LEU A 286 -2.36 14.39 -1.04
CA LEU A 286 -3.04 15.67 -1.12
C LEU A 286 -3.41 16.15 0.29
N LYS A 287 -3.13 17.41 0.59
CA LYS A 287 -3.48 18.07 1.85
C LYS A 287 -4.98 18.28 1.92
N VAL A 288 -5.57 18.08 3.10
CA VAL A 288 -7.00 18.24 3.36
C VAL A 288 -7.52 19.67 3.14
N THR A 289 -6.62 20.65 3.02
CA THR A 289 -6.91 22.04 2.64
C THR A 289 -7.13 22.24 1.14
N HIS A 290 -6.88 21.26 0.27
CA HIS A 290 -6.94 21.43 -1.20
C HIS A 290 -8.39 21.42 -1.73
N PRO A 291 -8.77 22.28 -2.71
CA PRO A 291 -10.16 22.38 -3.18
C PRO A 291 -10.73 21.15 -3.89
N ASP A 292 -9.87 20.24 -4.39
CA ASP A 292 -10.27 19.00 -5.08
C ASP A 292 -10.14 17.76 -4.16
N ILE A 293 -10.12 17.96 -2.83
CA ILE A 293 -9.90 16.89 -1.85
C ILE A 293 -10.95 15.77 -1.92
N MET A 294 -12.23 16.11 -2.10
CA MET A 294 -13.29 15.10 -2.20
C MET A 294 -13.14 14.25 -3.45
N GLU A 295 -12.79 14.86 -4.60
CA GLU A 295 -12.51 14.11 -5.81
C GLU A 295 -11.31 13.18 -5.64
N PHE A 296 -10.25 13.61 -4.95
CA PHE A 296 -9.06 12.79 -4.64
C PHE A 296 -9.40 11.58 -3.76
N ILE A 297 -10.17 11.79 -2.68
CA ILE A 297 -10.62 10.73 -1.76
C ILE A 297 -11.38 9.64 -2.54
N GLU A 298 -12.29 10.04 -3.42
CA GLU A 298 -13.17 9.12 -4.12
C GLU A 298 -12.55 8.47 -5.37
N CYS A 299 -11.41 8.94 -5.88
CA CYS A 299 -10.99 8.60 -7.24
C CYS A 299 -10.72 7.10 -7.43
N LYS A 300 -9.99 6.47 -6.49
CA LYS A 300 -9.60 5.06 -6.59
C LYS A 300 -10.77 4.11 -6.27
N ALA A 301 -11.64 4.47 -5.32
CA ALA A 301 -12.87 3.72 -5.05
C ALA A 301 -13.83 3.71 -6.27
N LYS A 302 -13.92 4.82 -7.01
CA LYS A 302 -14.68 4.90 -8.27
C LYS A 302 -14.10 4.00 -9.37
N GLU A 303 -12.78 3.87 -9.46
CA GLU A 303 -12.13 2.95 -10.41
C GLU A 303 -12.29 1.48 -9.99
N GLU A 304 -12.12 1.15 -8.69
CA GLU A 304 -12.36 -0.20 -8.15
C GLU A 304 -13.79 -0.67 -8.44
N LYS A 305 -14.78 0.22 -8.31
CA LYS A 305 -16.18 -0.08 -8.67
C LYS A 305 -16.35 -0.44 -10.16
N LYS A 306 -15.52 0.09 -11.07
CA LYS A 306 -15.53 -0.34 -12.48
C LYS A 306 -14.96 -1.75 -12.62
N ALA A 307 -13.81 -2.05 -12.01
CA ALA A 307 -13.23 -3.39 -12.04
C ALA A 307 -14.21 -4.44 -11.50
N ARG A 308 -14.86 -4.18 -10.36
CA ARG A 308 -15.92 -5.05 -9.82
C ARG A 308 -17.04 -5.29 -10.82
N VAL A 309 -17.59 -4.25 -11.46
CA VAL A 309 -18.64 -4.41 -12.49
C VAL A 309 -18.15 -5.19 -13.72
N LEU A 310 -16.88 -5.03 -14.14
CA LEU A 310 -16.29 -5.80 -15.25
C LEU A 310 -16.16 -7.30 -14.90
N ILE A 311 -15.73 -7.60 -13.68
CA ILE A 311 -15.57 -8.96 -13.14
C ILE A 311 -16.95 -9.62 -12.91
N GLU A 312 -17.90 -8.94 -12.27
CA GLU A 312 -19.26 -9.42 -12.00
C GLU A 312 -20.05 -9.75 -13.28
N LYS A 313 -19.73 -9.08 -14.39
CA LYS A 313 -20.31 -9.39 -15.71
C LYS A 313 -19.71 -10.63 -16.37
N GLY A 314 -18.72 -11.27 -15.76
CA GLY A 314 -18.09 -12.51 -16.23
C GLY A 314 -17.24 -12.34 -17.49
N GLY A 315 -17.01 -11.10 -17.94
CA GLY A 315 -16.26 -10.80 -19.18
C GLY A 315 -14.75 -10.65 -18.97
N TYR A 316 -14.29 -10.51 -17.73
CA TYR A 316 -12.90 -10.22 -17.39
C TYR A 316 -12.48 -10.99 -16.13
N ASP A 317 -11.21 -11.39 -16.08
CA ASP A 317 -10.61 -12.12 -14.96
C ASP A 317 -10.52 -11.26 -13.69
N ALA A 318 -10.74 -11.89 -12.53
CA ALA A 318 -10.67 -11.30 -11.20
C ALA A 318 -9.24 -11.19 -10.66
N ASN A 319 -8.26 -11.83 -11.30
CA ASN A 319 -6.84 -11.70 -10.95
C ASN A 319 -6.41 -10.22 -10.97
N PHE A 320 -5.67 -9.77 -9.96
CA PHE A 320 -5.13 -8.41 -9.89
C PHE A 320 -4.14 -8.06 -11.03
N ASN A 321 -3.63 -9.07 -11.74
CA ASN A 321 -2.83 -8.89 -12.96
C ASN A 321 -3.66 -9.00 -14.26
N GLY A 322 -4.96 -9.27 -14.15
CA GLY A 322 -5.89 -9.45 -15.27
C GLY A 322 -6.40 -8.14 -15.87
N GLU A 323 -7.11 -8.27 -16.99
CA GLU A 323 -7.50 -7.15 -17.85
C GLU A 323 -8.42 -6.12 -17.14
N ALA A 324 -9.29 -6.57 -16.23
CA ALA A 324 -10.15 -5.68 -15.43
C ALA A 324 -9.34 -4.66 -14.61
N TYR A 325 -8.28 -5.12 -13.94
CA TYR A 325 -7.42 -4.26 -13.12
C TYR A 325 -6.41 -3.47 -13.97
N SER A 326 -5.94 -4.00 -15.10
CA SER A 326 -5.01 -3.27 -15.98
C SER A 326 -5.66 -2.16 -16.81
N SER A 327 -6.98 -2.15 -16.96
CA SER A 327 -7.73 -1.18 -17.77
C SER A 327 -8.30 0.01 -16.98
N ILE A 328 -8.25 -0.04 -15.64
CA ILE A 328 -8.70 1.04 -14.75
C ILE A 328 -7.52 1.88 -14.22
N LEU A 329 -7.84 3.07 -13.69
CA LEU A 329 -6.83 4.05 -13.27
C LEU A 329 -6.46 3.94 -11.78
N PHE A 330 -5.34 4.58 -11.43
CA PHE A 330 -4.84 4.76 -10.06
C PHE A 330 -4.44 3.46 -9.33
N GLN A 331 -4.23 2.36 -10.06
CA GLN A 331 -3.84 1.07 -9.48
C GLN A 331 -2.35 0.97 -9.16
N ASN A 332 -1.52 1.84 -9.75
CA ASN A 332 -0.06 1.82 -9.57
C ASN A 332 0.41 2.85 -8.51
N ALA A 333 -0.52 3.52 -7.84
CA ALA A 333 -0.25 4.49 -6.77
C ALA A 333 -1.04 4.15 -5.50
N ASN A 334 -0.35 4.19 -4.36
CA ASN A 334 -0.98 4.33 -3.05
C ASN A 334 -1.40 5.80 -2.88
N LEU A 335 -2.59 6.03 -2.32
CA LEU A 335 -3.11 7.37 -2.07
C LEU A 335 -3.12 7.66 -0.58
N SER A 336 -2.81 8.90 -0.19
CA SER A 336 -2.96 9.33 1.20
C SER A 336 -3.40 10.79 1.33
N VAL A 337 -4.33 11.06 2.24
CA VAL A 337 -4.69 12.42 2.60
C VAL A 337 -3.78 12.91 3.73
N ARG A 338 -3.26 14.13 3.62
CA ARG A 338 -2.45 14.76 4.67
C ARG A 338 -3.36 15.64 5.56
N LEU A 339 -3.50 15.23 6.82
CA LEU A 339 -4.44 15.77 7.80
C LEU A 339 -3.73 16.64 8.83
N THR A 340 -4.27 17.82 9.13
CA THR A 340 -3.77 18.70 10.21
C THR A 340 -4.55 18.48 11.49
N ASP A 341 -3.94 18.79 12.63
CA ASP A 341 -4.62 18.80 13.95
C ASP A 341 -5.93 19.61 13.88
N ASP A 342 -5.91 20.82 13.31
CA ASP A 342 -7.08 21.68 13.08
C ASP A 342 -8.25 20.98 12.35
N PHE A 343 -7.96 20.11 11.38
CA PHE A 343 -8.99 19.39 10.63
C PHE A 343 -9.61 18.27 11.47
N LEU A 344 -8.78 17.57 12.23
CA LEU A 344 -9.20 16.45 13.07
C LEU A 344 -9.99 16.94 14.29
N GLU A 345 -9.58 18.06 14.89
CA GLU A 345 -10.39 18.78 15.87
C GLU A 345 -11.75 19.24 15.30
N ALA A 346 -11.77 19.78 14.09
CA ALA A 346 -13.01 20.16 13.42
C ALA A 346 -13.90 18.92 13.14
N ALA A 347 -13.31 17.79 12.76
CA ALA A 347 -14.06 16.54 12.53
C ALA A 347 -14.68 15.99 13.82
N ASP A 348 -13.93 15.98 14.93
CA ASP A 348 -14.44 15.59 16.25
C ASP A 348 -15.59 16.50 16.72
N ARG A 349 -15.51 17.81 16.45
CA ARG A 349 -16.56 18.81 16.77
C ARG A 349 -17.75 18.88 15.80
N ASP A 350 -17.67 18.22 14.65
CA ASP A 350 -18.59 18.40 13.50
C ASP A 350 -18.59 19.82 12.89
N ASP A 351 -17.47 20.54 12.99
CA ASP A 351 -17.34 21.87 12.42
C ASP A 351 -17.27 21.85 10.88
N THR A 352 -17.53 23.02 10.28
CA THR A 352 -17.34 23.23 8.83
C THR A 352 -15.86 23.40 8.52
N TRP A 353 -15.32 22.55 7.63
CA TRP A 353 -13.98 22.69 7.08
C TRP A 353 -14.01 23.43 5.75
N THR A 354 -13.26 24.52 5.65
CA THR A 354 -13.14 25.34 4.44
C THR A 354 -11.76 25.15 3.80
N THR A 355 -11.74 24.62 2.57
CA THR A 355 -10.51 24.49 1.78
C THR A 355 -9.96 25.86 1.34
N ARG A 356 -8.75 25.91 0.80
CA ARG A 356 -8.07 27.14 0.36
C ARG A 356 -7.66 27.02 -1.10
N TRP A 357 -7.83 28.09 -1.88
CA TRP A 357 -7.33 28.10 -3.26
C TRP A 357 -5.81 27.98 -3.30
N VAL A 358 -5.27 27.28 -4.29
CA VAL A 358 -3.83 27.02 -4.36
C VAL A 358 -3.09 28.26 -4.86
N THR A 359 -3.66 28.97 -5.84
CA THR A 359 -3.07 30.21 -6.38
C THR A 359 -3.21 31.41 -5.43
N ASP A 360 -4.12 31.35 -4.45
CA ASP A 360 -4.29 32.35 -3.39
C ASP A 360 -4.86 31.69 -2.12
N SER A 361 -3.98 31.27 -1.22
CA SER A 361 -4.34 30.59 0.03
C SER A 361 -5.11 31.46 1.05
N THR A 362 -5.18 32.78 0.83
CA THR A 362 -5.98 33.68 1.69
C THR A 362 -7.47 33.57 1.39
N LYS A 363 -7.82 33.13 0.18
CA LYS A 363 -9.19 33.05 -0.30
C LYS A 363 -9.81 31.69 0.01
N ALA A 364 -11.03 31.71 0.55
CA ALA A 364 -11.82 30.50 0.85
C ALA A 364 -12.22 29.75 -0.43
N GLY A 365 -11.91 28.45 -0.46
CA GLY A 365 -12.39 27.48 -1.44
C GLY A 365 -13.73 26.85 -1.05
N PRO A 366 -14.11 25.71 -1.66
CA PRO A 366 -15.22 24.88 -1.20
C PRO A 366 -15.16 24.54 0.30
N SER A 367 -16.32 24.50 0.95
CA SER A 367 -16.47 24.08 2.34
C SER A 367 -17.31 22.80 2.44
N PHE A 368 -16.98 21.98 3.42
CA PHE A 368 -17.59 20.68 3.70
C PHE A 368 -17.80 20.51 5.21
N LYS A 369 -18.59 19.53 5.66
CA LYS A 369 -18.53 19.11 7.07
C LYS A 369 -17.23 18.32 7.29
N ALA A 370 -16.46 18.67 8.32
CA ALA A 370 -15.17 18.00 8.56
C ALA A 370 -15.35 16.49 8.80
N ARG A 371 -16.41 16.11 9.54
CA ARG A 371 -16.83 14.72 9.76
C ARG A 371 -17.23 14.01 8.46
N GLU A 372 -17.89 14.70 7.53
CA GLU A 372 -18.25 14.14 6.22
C GLU A 372 -17.00 13.76 5.41
N VAL A 373 -16.00 14.65 5.38
CA VAL A 373 -14.71 14.38 4.69
C VAL A 373 -14.02 13.16 5.30
N LEU A 374 -13.93 13.08 6.64
CA LEU A 374 -13.30 11.94 7.33
C LEU A 374 -14.08 10.63 7.14
N SER A 375 -15.41 10.66 7.25
CA SER A 375 -16.28 9.51 6.97
C SER A 375 -16.12 9.04 5.53
N ARG A 376 -16.02 9.96 4.57
CA ARG A 376 -15.86 9.61 3.15
C ARG A 376 -14.51 8.97 2.86
N MET A 377 -13.45 9.41 3.52
CA MET A 377 -12.15 8.73 3.48
C MET A 377 -12.27 7.29 3.98
N ALA A 378 -12.94 7.10 5.11
CA ALA A 378 -13.13 5.78 5.70
C ALA A 378 -14.00 4.85 4.84
N GLU A 379 -15.07 5.36 4.22
CA GLU A 379 -15.88 4.62 3.25
C GLU A 379 -15.09 4.19 2.00
N CYS A 380 -14.19 5.03 1.49
CA CYS A 380 -13.35 4.69 0.36
C CYS A 380 -12.30 3.64 0.74
N ALA A 381 -11.65 3.80 1.90
CA ALA A 381 -10.72 2.81 2.42
C ALA A 381 -11.39 1.45 2.72
N TRP A 382 -12.64 1.46 3.21
CA TRP A 382 -13.46 0.26 3.36
C TRP A 382 -13.70 -0.49 2.03
N GLN A 383 -13.86 0.26 0.93
CA GLN A 383 -14.13 -0.24 -0.41
C GLN A 383 -12.90 -0.76 -1.15
N CYS A 384 -11.70 -0.18 -0.94
CA CYS A 384 -10.52 -0.52 -1.74
C CYS A 384 -9.15 -0.42 -1.04
N GLY A 385 -9.09 -0.09 0.25
CA GLY A 385 -7.85 0.11 1.03
C GLY A 385 -7.21 1.51 0.90
N ASP A 386 -7.80 2.40 0.09
CA ASP A 386 -7.31 3.76 -0.13
C ASP A 386 -8.45 4.79 0.02
N PRO A 387 -8.17 6.04 0.45
CA PRO A 387 -6.85 6.57 0.79
C PRO A 387 -6.43 6.20 2.22
N GLY A 388 -5.11 6.05 2.44
CA GLY A 388 -4.53 6.11 3.79
C GLY A 388 -4.49 7.55 4.33
N VAL A 389 -3.93 7.72 5.53
CA VAL A 389 -3.78 9.04 6.16
C VAL A 389 -2.34 9.31 6.61
N GLN A 390 -1.95 10.58 6.56
CA GLN A 390 -0.68 11.08 7.06
C GLN A 390 -0.94 12.29 7.96
N TYR A 391 -0.50 12.24 9.20
CA TYR A 391 -0.79 13.26 10.21
C TYR A 391 0.23 14.40 10.10
N ASP A 392 -0.11 15.38 9.27
CA ASP A 392 0.79 16.40 8.76
C ASP A 392 1.41 17.29 9.85
N THR A 393 0.62 17.65 10.86
CA THR A 393 1.13 18.40 12.02
C THR A 393 2.08 17.54 12.86
N THR A 394 1.72 16.29 13.17
CA THR A 394 2.59 15.35 13.90
C THR A 394 3.90 15.09 13.16
N ILE A 395 3.86 14.86 11.85
CA ILE A 395 5.06 14.67 11.01
C ILE A 395 6.01 15.86 11.14
N ASN A 396 5.49 17.09 11.01
CA ASN A 396 6.33 18.29 11.07
C ASN A 396 6.73 18.69 12.50
N ARG A 397 6.01 18.22 13.53
CA ARG A 397 6.38 18.37 14.96
C ARG A 397 7.65 17.59 15.31
N TRP A 398 7.88 16.44 14.66
CA TRP A 398 9.08 15.60 14.81
C TRP A 398 10.13 15.84 13.71
N HIS A 399 10.03 16.95 12.96
CA HIS A 399 10.97 17.26 11.88
C HIS A 399 12.28 17.82 12.44
N THR A 400 13.40 17.18 12.10
CA THR A 400 14.75 17.60 12.53
C THR A 400 15.25 18.83 11.76
N CYS A 401 14.74 19.10 10.56
CA CYS A 401 15.27 20.15 9.66
C CYS A 401 14.22 21.18 9.15
N PRO A 402 13.37 21.78 10.01
CA PRO A 402 12.29 22.67 9.58
C PRO A 402 12.79 23.99 8.96
N ASN A 403 14.00 24.45 9.30
CA ASN A 403 14.57 25.68 8.73
C ASN A 403 15.06 25.47 7.28
N SER A 404 15.21 24.21 6.84
CA SER A 404 15.55 23.85 5.46
C SER A 404 14.33 23.56 4.58
N GLY A 405 13.12 23.60 5.15
CA GLY A 405 11.87 23.34 4.44
C GLY A 405 10.94 22.43 5.22
N ARG A 406 9.75 22.23 4.66
CA ARG A 406 8.67 21.46 5.26
C ARG A 406 8.65 20.02 4.73
N ILE A 407 8.26 19.05 5.55
CA ILE A 407 7.92 17.72 5.06
C ILE A 407 6.54 17.80 4.39
N ASN A 408 6.51 17.64 3.06
CA ASN A 408 5.29 17.72 2.27
C ASN A 408 4.73 16.36 1.88
N ALA A 409 5.56 15.33 1.73
CA ALA A 409 5.17 14.02 1.21
C ALA A 409 5.90 12.86 1.94
N SER A 410 5.59 11.63 1.51
CA SER A 410 6.32 10.41 1.88
C SER A 410 6.70 9.60 0.65
N ASN A 411 7.53 8.57 0.80
CA ASN A 411 7.72 7.51 -0.19
C ASN A 411 6.44 6.61 -0.34
N PRO A 412 6.42 5.61 -1.26
CA PRO A 412 5.27 4.73 -1.52
C PRO A 412 4.64 4.02 -0.32
N CYS A 413 5.45 3.67 0.68
CA CYS A 413 5.04 2.85 1.81
C CYS A 413 4.90 3.66 3.12
N SER A 414 5.09 4.99 3.04
CA SER A 414 4.94 5.95 4.15
C SER A 414 5.83 5.73 5.38
N GLU A 415 6.93 4.99 5.26
CA GLU A 415 7.98 4.91 6.27
C GLU A 415 9.03 6.03 6.14
N TYR A 416 9.29 6.53 4.93
CA TYR A 416 10.23 7.61 4.69
C TYR A 416 9.49 8.94 4.54
N MET A 417 9.79 9.88 5.44
CA MET A 417 9.13 11.19 5.55
C MET A 417 10.17 12.25 5.87
N PHE A 418 10.61 12.99 4.86
CA PHE A 418 11.63 14.03 4.99
C PHE A 418 11.42 15.13 3.93
N LEU A 419 12.39 16.03 3.77
CA LEU A 419 12.35 17.12 2.80
C LEU A 419 12.15 16.61 1.36
N ASP A 420 11.51 17.43 0.53
CA ASP A 420 11.28 17.09 -0.87
C ASP A 420 12.59 16.99 -1.67
N ASP A 421 12.52 16.25 -2.79
CA ASP A 421 13.65 15.93 -3.66
C ASP A 421 14.80 15.24 -2.89
N THR A 422 14.51 14.20 -2.12
CA THR A 422 15.51 13.44 -1.35
C THR A 422 15.36 11.93 -1.54
N ALA A 423 16.42 11.18 -1.24
CA ALA A 423 16.44 9.72 -1.37
C ALA A 423 16.97 9.04 -0.11
N CYS A 424 16.38 7.90 0.25
CA CYS A 424 16.70 7.17 1.48
C CYS A 424 17.23 5.76 1.21
N ASN A 425 18.36 5.43 1.83
CA ASN A 425 18.97 4.11 1.87
C ASN A 425 18.44 3.34 3.10
N LEU A 426 17.90 2.14 2.91
CA LEU A 426 17.27 1.36 3.98
C LEU A 426 18.05 0.08 4.32
N ALA A 427 18.02 -0.29 5.59
CA ALA A 427 18.47 -1.60 6.07
C ALA A 427 17.53 -2.09 7.18
N SER A 428 17.48 -3.40 7.40
CA SER A 428 16.66 -3.98 8.46
C SER A 428 17.38 -5.10 9.18
N ILE A 429 17.41 -5.03 10.51
CA ILE A 429 17.98 -6.01 11.43
C ILE A 429 16.96 -7.11 11.75
N ASN A 430 17.38 -8.37 11.81
CA ASN A 430 16.52 -9.51 12.17
C ASN A 430 16.51 -9.71 13.70
N LEU A 431 15.43 -9.29 14.39
CA LEU A 431 15.38 -9.31 15.86
C LEU A 431 15.57 -10.70 16.47
N MET A 432 15.09 -11.76 15.81
CA MET A 432 15.23 -13.14 16.31
C MET A 432 16.69 -13.60 16.44
N LYS A 433 17.62 -12.98 15.72
CA LYS A 433 19.06 -13.30 15.79
C LYS A 433 19.76 -12.71 17.02
N PHE A 434 19.04 -11.96 17.85
CA PHE A 434 19.50 -11.35 19.10
C PHE A 434 18.70 -11.85 20.31
N ARG A 435 17.78 -12.81 20.13
CA ARG A 435 17.13 -13.53 21.23
C ARG A 435 18.01 -14.69 21.69
N ARG A 436 18.35 -14.74 22.97
CA ARG A 436 19.06 -15.87 23.59
C ARG A 436 18.16 -17.11 23.71
N PRO A 437 18.74 -18.31 23.93
CA PRO A 437 17.97 -19.51 24.26
C PRO A 437 17.06 -19.33 25.48
N ASP A 438 17.47 -18.54 26.47
CA ASP A 438 16.70 -18.24 27.70
C ASP A 438 15.58 -17.18 27.52
N GLY A 439 15.42 -16.62 26.32
CA GLY A 439 14.43 -15.56 26.03
C GLY A 439 14.89 -14.14 26.35
N THR A 440 16.10 -13.93 26.87
CA THR A 440 16.65 -12.57 27.03
C THR A 440 17.16 -12.01 25.69
N PHE A 441 17.17 -10.69 25.54
CA PHE A 441 17.55 -10.00 24.31
C PHE A 441 18.95 -9.39 24.42
N GLU A 442 19.83 -9.68 23.44
CA GLU A 442 21.23 -9.26 23.43
C GLU A 442 21.41 -7.81 22.99
N VAL A 443 21.15 -6.87 23.90
CA VAL A 443 21.29 -5.41 23.69
C VAL A 443 22.62 -5.02 23.05
N ASP A 444 23.75 -5.51 23.57
CA ASP A 444 25.08 -5.10 23.11
C ASP A 444 25.35 -5.53 21.67
N ARG A 445 25.01 -6.79 21.33
CA ARG A 445 25.15 -7.30 19.95
C ARG A 445 24.15 -6.62 19.02
N PHE A 446 22.91 -6.39 19.46
CA PHE A 446 21.94 -5.65 18.65
C PHE A 446 22.44 -4.24 18.33
N SER A 447 22.98 -3.55 19.34
CA SER A 447 23.57 -2.21 19.19
C SER A 447 24.79 -2.22 18.25
N ALA A 448 25.69 -3.19 18.38
CA ALA A 448 26.82 -3.33 17.47
C ALA A 448 26.38 -3.59 16.01
N ALA A 449 25.36 -4.43 15.79
CA ALA A 449 24.82 -4.67 14.45
C ALA A 449 24.18 -3.41 13.86
N CYS A 450 23.38 -2.67 14.65
CA CYS A 450 22.83 -1.38 14.25
C CYS A 450 23.91 -0.37 13.85
N LYS A 451 25.01 -0.27 14.63
CA LYS A 451 26.16 0.60 14.32
C LYS A 451 26.82 0.24 12.98
N ILE A 452 27.11 -1.05 12.75
CA ILE A 452 27.72 -1.51 11.48
C ILE A 452 26.81 -1.22 10.28
N PHE A 453 25.50 -1.53 10.36
CA PHE A 453 24.58 -1.25 9.25
C PHE A 453 24.38 0.25 9.00
N LEU A 454 24.35 1.10 10.03
CA LEU A 454 24.25 2.55 9.84
C LEU A 454 25.49 3.13 9.15
N ILE A 455 26.70 2.73 9.59
CA ILE A 455 27.95 3.16 8.95
C ILE A 455 27.96 2.76 7.46
N ALA A 456 27.51 1.54 7.14
CA ALA A 456 27.37 1.09 5.75
C ALA A 456 26.37 1.94 4.94
N GLN A 457 25.22 2.28 5.53
CA GLN A 457 24.20 3.13 4.89
C GLN A 457 24.68 4.58 4.67
N GLU A 458 25.51 5.11 5.57
CA GLU A 458 26.12 6.44 5.48
C GLU A 458 27.20 6.53 4.38
N ILE A 459 28.12 5.56 4.33
CA ILE A 459 29.14 5.49 3.27
C ILE A 459 28.48 5.44 1.89
N LEU A 460 27.35 4.74 1.77
CA LEU A 460 26.58 4.63 0.52
C LEU A 460 26.01 5.97 0.00
N VAL A 461 25.98 7.07 0.77
CA VAL A 461 25.30 8.31 0.34
C VAL A 461 26.03 8.99 -0.83
N ASP A 462 27.34 9.27 -0.72
CA ASP A 462 28.06 10.00 -1.78
C ASP A 462 28.60 9.09 -2.90
N HIS A 463 28.68 7.78 -2.64
CA HIS A 463 28.98 6.76 -3.64
C HIS A 463 27.73 6.30 -4.43
N ALA A 464 26.54 6.78 -4.08
CA ALA A 464 25.32 6.52 -4.83
C ALA A 464 25.09 7.53 -5.98
N SER A 465 24.27 7.12 -6.95
CA SER A 465 23.70 8.06 -7.94
C SER A 465 22.17 8.07 -7.95
N TYR A 466 21.64 9.21 -8.40
CA TYR A 466 20.25 9.63 -8.23
C TYR A 466 19.64 10.09 -9.57
N PRO A 467 18.31 10.04 -9.78
CA PRO A 467 17.69 10.32 -11.09
C PRO A 467 17.77 11.79 -11.52
N THR A 468 17.89 12.73 -10.57
CA THR A 468 17.90 14.18 -10.84
C THR A 468 18.99 14.90 -10.06
N LYS A 469 19.40 16.07 -10.55
CA LYS A 469 20.36 16.94 -9.86
C LYS A 469 19.91 17.36 -8.46
N ARG A 470 18.61 17.67 -8.30
CA ARG A 470 18.00 18.10 -7.03
C ARG A 470 18.13 17.02 -5.97
N ILE A 471 17.80 15.77 -6.34
CA ILE A 471 17.89 14.63 -5.45
C ILE A 471 19.34 14.31 -5.07
N ALA A 472 20.28 14.34 -6.01
CA ALA A 472 21.70 14.16 -5.69
C ALA A 472 22.20 15.23 -4.71
N LYS A 473 21.89 16.51 -4.95
CA LYS A 473 22.29 17.59 -4.05
C LYS A 473 21.71 17.43 -2.65
N ASN A 474 20.38 17.30 -2.52
CA ASN A 474 19.75 17.24 -1.20
C ASN A 474 20.11 15.95 -0.44
N SER A 475 20.35 14.83 -1.14
CA SER A 475 20.79 13.59 -0.49
C SER A 475 22.19 13.75 0.11
N HIS A 476 23.12 14.45 -0.56
CA HIS A 476 24.40 14.86 0.03
C HIS A 476 24.21 15.82 1.22
N MET A 477 23.40 16.88 1.05
CA MET A 477 23.23 17.95 2.05
C MET A 477 22.63 17.48 3.38
N PHE A 478 21.76 16.46 3.36
CA PHE A 478 20.99 16.00 4.53
C PHE A 478 21.23 14.55 4.94
N ARG A 479 21.79 13.73 4.04
CA ARG A 479 22.21 12.34 4.29
C ARG A 479 21.14 11.46 4.96
N PRO A 480 19.89 11.42 4.47
CA PRO A 480 18.80 10.72 5.15
C PRO A 480 18.89 9.20 4.95
N LEU A 481 18.90 8.48 6.08
CA LEU A 481 18.96 7.01 6.16
C LEU A 481 17.68 6.46 6.80
N GLY A 482 17.46 5.15 6.63
CA GLY A 482 16.35 4.43 7.25
C GLY A 482 16.77 3.05 7.73
N LEU A 483 17.50 2.99 8.85
CA LEU A 483 17.70 1.75 9.59
C LEU A 483 16.41 1.37 10.33
N GLY A 484 16.07 0.09 10.31
CA GLY A 484 14.93 -0.49 11.03
C GLY A 484 15.16 -1.96 11.39
N TYR A 485 14.09 -2.69 11.66
CA TYR A 485 14.14 -4.12 11.98
C TYR A 485 13.05 -4.94 11.26
N SER A 486 13.09 -6.26 11.40
CA SER A 486 12.07 -7.23 11.04
C SER A 486 11.84 -8.22 12.19
N ASN A 487 10.82 -9.08 12.08
CA ASN A 487 10.60 -10.22 12.98
C ASN A 487 10.11 -9.84 14.39
N LEU A 488 9.51 -8.66 14.61
CA LEU A 488 8.95 -8.30 15.93
C LEU A 488 7.84 -9.27 16.36
N GLY A 489 6.90 -9.59 15.48
CA GLY A 489 5.84 -10.55 15.75
C GLY A 489 6.39 -11.93 16.17
N SER A 490 7.44 -12.41 15.48
CA SER A 490 8.15 -13.63 15.86
C SER A 490 8.82 -13.54 17.22
N LEU A 491 9.48 -12.41 17.54
CA LEU A 491 10.14 -12.23 18.84
C LEU A 491 9.11 -12.31 19.98
N LEU A 492 8.01 -11.55 19.87
CA LEU A 492 6.93 -11.56 20.85
C LEU A 492 6.33 -12.96 21.04
N MET A 493 6.01 -13.64 19.93
CA MET A 493 5.50 -15.02 19.97
C MET A 493 6.50 -15.98 20.62
N ALA A 494 7.78 -15.92 20.25
CA ALA A 494 8.84 -16.76 20.81
C ALA A 494 9.03 -16.53 22.31
N ASP A 495 8.82 -15.32 22.81
CA ASP A 495 8.91 -14.95 24.23
C ASP A 495 7.63 -15.27 25.02
N GLY A 496 6.62 -15.89 24.38
CA GLY A 496 5.34 -16.19 25.03
C GLY A 496 4.47 -14.95 25.26
N LEU A 497 4.75 -13.84 24.57
CA LEU A 497 4.04 -12.57 24.70
C LEU A 497 3.01 -12.40 23.59
N ALA A 498 1.76 -12.13 23.96
CA ALA A 498 0.74 -11.72 23.02
C ALA A 498 1.13 -10.39 22.35
N TYR A 499 0.91 -10.29 21.03
CA TYR A 499 1.17 -9.04 20.30
C TYR A 499 0.30 -7.90 20.87
N ASP A 500 -0.96 -8.16 21.22
CA ASP A 500 -1.77 -7.26 22.04
C ASP A 500 -1.51 -7.47 23.54
N SER A 501 -0.35 -7.02 24.02
CA SER A 501 -0.08 -6.96 25.46
C SER A 501 0.72 -5.72 25.86
N ALA A 502 0.61 -5.34 27.13
CA ALA A 502 1.42 -4.28 27.73
C ALA A 502 2.91 -4.62 27.65
N ALA A 503 3.29 -5.85 28.00
CA ALA A 503 4.65 -6.37 27.87
C ALA A 503 5.17 -6.34 26.41
N GLY A 504 4.35 -6.75 25.44
CA GLY A 504 4.75 -6.73 24.02
C GLY A 504 4.95 -5.31 23.47
N ARG A 505 4.09 -4.37 23.88
CA ARG A 505 4.27 -2.94 23.57
C ARG A 505 5.50 -2.35 24.26
N GLY A 506 5.74 -2.71 25.51
CA GLY A 506 6.93 -2.31 26.26
C GLY A 506 8.23 -2.79 25.60
N LEU A 507 8.28 -4.07 25.21
CA LEU A 507 9.41 -4.65 24.48
C LEU A 507 9.64 -3.93 23.13
N CYS A 508 8.56 -3.72 22.36
CA CYS A 508 8.59 -2.99 21.09
C CYS A 508 9.15 -1.57 21.27
N GLY A 509 8.63 -0.82 22.25
CA GLY A 509 9.09 0.54 22.55
C GLY A 509 10.57 0.58 22.91
N ALA A 510 11.04 -0.30 23.81
CA ALA A 510 12.44 -0.33 24.22
C ALA A 510 13.41 -0.78 23.11
N ILE A 511 13.07 -1.82 22.34
CA ILE A 511 13.91 -2.25 21.20
C ILE A 511 13.99 -1.15 20.13
N THR A 512 12.88 -0.46 19.85
CA THR A 512 12.88 0.67 18.90
C THR A 512 13.67 1.85 19.45
N ALA A 513 13.52 2.18 20.73
CA ALA A 513 14.29 3.21 21.42
C ALA A 513 15.81 2.92 21.39
N ILE A 514 16.22 1.67 21.59
CA ILE A 514 17.63 1.26 21.50
C ILE A 514 18.13 1.40 20.05
N LEU A 515 17.42 0.86 19.05
CA LEU A 515 17.82 0.96 17.64
C LEU A 515 18.02 2.42 17.20
N HIS A 516 17.07 3.29 17.56
CA HIS A 516 17.09 4.70 17.19
C HIS A 516 18.10 5.51 18.01
N GLY A 517 18.27 5.19 19.29
CA GLY A 517 19.34 5.75 20.11
C GLY A 517 20.72 5.43 19.52
N VAL A 518 20.99 4.16 19.23
CA VAL A 518 22.25 3.70 18.63
C VAL A 518 22.49 4.34 17.26
N ALA A 519 21.44 4.47 16.43
CA ALA A 519 21.53 5.12 15.13
C ALA A 519 21.95 6.60 15.26
N ASN A 520 21.32 7.38 16.12
CA ASN A 520 21.69 8.80 16.31
C ASN A 520 23.03 8.97 17.05
N HIS A 521 23.36 8.08 17.97
CA HIS A 521 24.65 8.08 18.65
C HIS A 521 25.78 7.83 17.65
N THR A 522 25.65 6.80 16.81
CA THR A 522 26.60 6.50 15.73
C THR A 522 26.67 7.65 14.74
N SER A 523 25.55 8.31 14.42
CA SER A 523 25.54 9.51 13.58
C SER A 523 26.29 10.71 14.22
N ALA A 524 26.32 10.82 15.55
CA ALA A 524 27.11 11.82 16.26
C ALA A 524 28.60 11.46 16.34
N GLU A 525 28.94 10.17 16.45
CA GLU A 525 30.32 9.68 16.29
C GLU A 525 30.85 9.97 14.86
N LEU A 526 30.04 9.68 13.84
CA LEU A 526 30.32 10.01 12.43
C LEU A 526 30.51 11.52 12.24
N ALA A 527 29.73 12.36 12.91
CA ALA A 527 29.93 13.81 12.87
C ALA A 527 31.27 14.27 13.48
N ALA A 528 31.79 13.56 14.50
CA ALA A 528 33.11 13.81 15.06
C ALA A 528 34.26 13.33 14.15
N ALA A 529 34.02 12.31 13.33
CA ALA A 529 34.97 11.77 12.36
C ALA A 529 35.07 12.63 11.09
N VAL A 530 33.95 12.86 10.41
CA VAL A 530 33.87 13.42 9.05
C VAL A 530 33.03 14.71 8.95
N GLY A 531 32.60 15.26 10.09
CA GLY A 531 31.76 16.47 10.16
C GLY A 531 30.25 16.18 10.06
N PRO A 532 29.38 17.01 10.64
CA PRO A 532 27.93 16.87 10.52
C PRO A 532 27.44 17.09 9.07
N PHE A 533 26.17 16.77 8.77
CA PHE A 533 25.59 17.10 7.46
C PHE A 533 25.56 18.63 7.21
N GLU A 534 25.64 19.04 5.94
CA GLU A 534 25.73 20.46 5.55
C GLU A 534 24.58 21.30 6.12
N GLY A 535 23.35 20.76 6.07
CA GLY A 535 22.16 21.40 6.64
C GLY A 535 22.11 21.50 8.17
N TYR A 536 23.06 20.91 8.91
CA TYR A 536 22.97 20.82 10.37
C TYR A 536 23.08 22.18 11.06
N ALA A 537 23.99 23.05 10.60
CA ALA A 537 24.23 24.34 11.26
C ALA A 537 22.95 25.22 11.33
N ALA A 538 22.13 25.19 10.27
CA ALA A 538 20.85 25.91 10.21
C ALA A 538 19.74 25.24 11.05
N ASN A 539 19.89 23.95 11.39
CA ASN A 539 18.85 23.14 12.05
C ASN A 539 19.29 22.58 13.41
N ARG A 540 20.41 23.06 13.98
CA ARG A 540 20.98 22.56 15.24
C ARG A 540 19.96 22.52 16.37
N GLU A 541 19.30 23.64 16.66
CA GLU A 541 18.33 23.72 17.76
C GLU A 541 17.07 22.88 17.50
N PRO A 542 16.40 22.96 16.32
CA PRO A 542 15.32 22.02 16.00
C PRO A 542 15.68 20.54 16.15
N MET A 543 16.85 20.13 15.64
CA MET A 543 17.29 18.74 15.71
C MET A 543 17.56 18.30 17.15
N LEU A 544 18.25 19.13 17.96
CA LEU A 544 18.48 18.83 19.37
C LEU A 544 17.19 18.79 20.19
N ASN A 545 16.20 19.63 19.86
CA ASN A 545 14.87 19.56 20.47
C ASN A 545 14.15 18.24 20.14
N VAL A 546 14.21 17.78 18.89
CA VAL A 546 13.66 16.47 18.50
C VAL A 546 14.39 15.32 19.20
N MET A 547 15.71 15.39 19.38
CA MET A 547 16.45 14.38 20.17
C MET A 547 16.07 14.40 21.67
N GLN A 548 15.74 15.57 22.22
CA GLN A 548 15.20 15.67 23.58
C GLN A 548 13.80 15.04 23.65
N MET A 549 12.91 15.30 22.68
CA MET A 549 11.59 14.67 22.62
C MET A 549 11.68 13.13 22.55
N HIS A 550 12.64 12.59 21.79
CA HIS A 550 12.91 11.15 21.76
C HIS A 550 13.39 10.63 23.14
N ARG A 551 14.30 11.35 23.81
CA ARG A 551 14.79 11.02 25.16
C ARG A 551 13.69 11.06 26.22
N ASP A 552 12.79 12.02 26.12
CA ASP A 552 11.68 12.20 27.06
C ASP A 552 10.64 11.08 26.90
N ALA A 553 10.38 10.65 25.65
CA ALA A 553 9.52 9.51 25.34
C ALA A 553 10.04 8.17 25.91
N VAL A 554 11.34 8.02 26.19
CA VAL A 554 11.88 6.80 26.86
C VAL A 554 11.20 6.59 28.23
N ALA A 555 10.86 7.68 28.94
CA ALA A 555 10.17 7.59 30.22
C ALA A 555 8.68 7.21 30.10
N THR A 556 8.13 7.09 28.88
CA THR A 556 6.75 6.66 28.61
C THR A 556 6.67 5.25 28.00
N ILE A 557 7.76 4.49 27.99
CA ILE A 557 7.75 3.06 27.65
C ILE A 557 6.91 2.31 28.69
N ASP A 558 6.10 1.34 28.25
CA ASP A 558 5.23 0.56 29.14
C ASP A 558 6.07 -0.15 30.22
N PRO A 559 5.77 0.03 31.53
CA PRO A 559 6.58 -0.51 32.62
C PRO A 559 6.57 -2.04 32.70
N SER A 560 5.72 -2.71 31.91
CA SER A 560 5.76 -4.17 31.69
C SER A 560 6.98 -4.62 30.87
N CYS A 561 7.74 -3.68 30.29
CA CYS A 561 9.01 -3.96 29.61
C CYS A 561 10.10 -4.42 30.60
N PRO A 562 10.90 -5.45 30.28
CA PRO A 562 12.04 -5.84 31.10
C PRO A 562 12.97 -4.67 31.45
N GLN A 563 13.25 -4.46 32.73
CA GLN A 563 13.95 -3.27 33.24
C GLN A 563 15.28 -3.00 32.52
N TYR A 564 16.08 -4.06 32.26
CA TYR A 564 17.38 -3.92 31.58
C TYR A 564 17.28 -3.31 30.17
N LEU A 565 16.15 -3.45 29.48
CA LEU A 565 15.91 -2.81 28.18
C LEU A 565 15.54 -1.33 28.33
N GLN A 566 14.78 -0.98 29.38
CA GLN A 566 14.47 0.42 29.71
C GLN A 566 15.72 1.18 30.16
N ASP A 567 16.59 0.53 30.95
CA ASP A 567 17.87 1.06 31.39
C ASP A 567 18.81 1.29 30.20
N ALA A 568 18.93 0.30 29.30
CA ALA A 568 19.70 0.40 28.06
C ALA A 568 19.19 1.52 27.15
N ALA A 569 17.86 1.63 26.95
CA ALA A 569 17.24 2.71 26.20
C ALA A 569 17.55 4.08 26.82
N SER A 570 17.48 4.22 28.14
CA SER A 570 17.80 5.46 28.84
C SER A 570 19.26 5.86 28.64
N ALA A 571 20.20 4.92 28.87
CA ALA A 571 21.64 5.14 28.76
C ALA A 571 22.09 5.52 27.35
N ILE A 572 21.53 4.89 26.30
CA ILE A 572 21.88 5.27 24.93
C ILE A 572 21.34 6.66 24.58
N TRP A 573 20.13 7.04 25.01
CA TRP A 573 19.58 8.37 24.72
C TRP A 573 20.25 9.50 25.51
N ASP A 574 20.75 9.24 26.72
CA ASP A 574 21.63 10.16 27.43
C ASP A 574 22.95 10.38 26.65
N SER A 575 23.49 9.30 26.07
CA SER A 575 24.69 9.35 25.22
C SER A 575 24.44 10.11 23.90
N VAL A 576 23.28 9.92 23.26
CA VAL A 576 22.86 10.68 22.06
C VAL A 576 22.86 12.18 22.34
N LEU A 577 22.27 12.62 23.46
CA LEU A 577 22.23 14.04 23.81
C LEU A 577 23.61 14.59 24.15
N ALA A 578 24.44 13.84 24.88
CA ALA A 578 25.80 14.25 25.21
C ALA A 578 26.67 14.43 23.95
N HIS A 579 26.67 13.45 23.05
CA HIS A 579 27.48 13.48 21.82
C HIS A 579 26.90 14.46 20.79
N GLY A 580 25.59 14.45 20.56
CA GLY A 580 24.92 15.33 19.60
C GLY A 580 25.05 16.82 19.94
N ARG A 581 24.97 17.20 21.23
CA ARG A 581 25.22 18.59 21.66
C ARG A 581 26.65 19.05 21.37
N ARG A 582 27.63 18.14 21.45
CA ARG A 582 29.07 18.41 21.29
C ARG A 582 29.56 18.37 19.85
N HIS A 583 29.10 17.40 19.06
CA HIS A 583 29.62 17.09 17.71
C HIS A 583 28.61 17.35 16.58
N GLY A 584 27.32 17.44 16.91
CA GLY A 584 26.25 17.39 15.94
C GLY A 584 25.97 15.97 15.44
N PHE A 585 25.33 15.87 14.27
CA PHE A 585 24.92 14.60 13.68
C PHE A 585 25.29 14.57 12.19
N ARG A 586 25.66 13.39 11.71
CA ARG A 586 25.99 13.16 10.28
C ARG A 586 24.74 13.00 9.42
N ASN A 587 23.60 12.63 9.98
CA ASN A 587 22.39 12.27 9.23
C ASN A 587 21.18 13.01 9.78
N ALA A 588 20.45 13.73 8.92
CA ALA A 588 19.25 14.46 9.32
C ALA A 588 18.07 13.54 9.71
N GLN A 589 18.05 12.33 9.15
CA GLN A 589 17.10 11.25 9.44
C GLN A 589 17.90 9.95 9.50
N ALA A 590 17.67 9.11 10.51
CA ALA A 590 18.46 7.88 10.71
C ALA A 590 17.63 6.59 10.56
N THR A 591 16.35 6.61 10.96
CA THR A 591 15.55 5.39 11.17
C THR A 591 14.13 5.45 10.60
N VAL A 592 13.65 4.30 10.14
CA VAL A 592 12.28 4.05 9.66
C VAL A 592 11.91 2.59 9.92
N LEU A 593 10.62 2.24 9.97
CA LEU A 593 10.18 0.84 9.96
C LEU A 593 9.55 0.51 8.60
N ALA A 594 10.33 -0.13 7.74
CA ALA A 594 9.94 -0.48 6.38
C ALA A 594 9.12 -1.79 6.31
N PRO A 595 8.39 -2.08 5.20
CA PRO A 595 7.63 -3.32 5.05
C PRO A 595 8.48 -4.59 5.03
N THR A 596 9.78 -4.50 4.73
CA THR A 596 10.75 -5.62 4.57
C THR A 596 10.40 -6.73 3.57
N GLY A 597 9.24 -6.72 2.89
CA GLY A 597 8.60 -7.87 2.20
C GLY A 597 9.33 -8.61 1.05
N THR A 598 10.61 -8.34 0.79
CA THR A 598 11.48 -9.28 0.05
C THR A 598 12.75 -9.62 0.84
N ILE A 599 13.28 -8.70 1.64
CA ILE A 599 14.48 -8.93 2.46
C ILE A 599 14.17 -9.76 3.71
N SER A 600 12.92 -9.79 4.19
CA SER A 600 12.44 -10.74 5.19
C SER A 600 12.65 -12.19 4.74
N PHE A 601 12.24 -12.53 3.51
CA PHE A 601 12.48 -13.85 2.93
C PHE A 601 13.95 -14.16 2.64
N LEU A 602 14.80 -13.13 2.45
CA LEU A 602 16.26 -13.32 2.36
C LEU A 602 16.86 -13.66 3.73
N MET A 603 16.30 -13.11 4.80
CA MET A 603 16.75 -13.29 6.19
C MET A 603 16.06 -14.46 6.92
N ASP A 604 15.22 -15.23 6.24
CA ASP A 604 14.34 -16.27 6.81
C ASP A 604 13.51 -15.76 8.01
N CYS A 605 12.93 -14.56 7.88
CA CYS A 605 11.98 -14.00 8.83
C CYS A 605 10.56 -14.59 8.65
N ASP A 606 9.93 -15.01 9.75
CA ASP A 606 8.53 -15.44 9.80
C ASP A 606 7.57 -14.24 9.73
N THR A 607 7.93 -13.09 10.36
CA THR A 607 7.17 -11.83 10.27
C THR A 607 7.99 -10.64 9.76
N THR A 608 7.29 -9.68 9.16
CA THR A 608 7.89 -8.60 8.36
C THR A 608 7.87 -7.27 9.09
N GLY A 609 9.03 -6.63 9.28
CA GLY A 609 9.06 -5.33 9.96
C GLY A 609 8.56 -5.41 11.40
N ILE A 610 7.61 -4.53 11.72
CA ILE A 610 6.81 -4.49 12.95
C ILE A 610 5.56 -5.40 12.91
N GLU A 611 5.24 -6.00 11.76
CA GLU A 611 4.02 -6.81 11.60
C GLU A 611 3.98 -8.02 12.57
N PRO A 612 2.79 -8.36 13.13
CA PRO A 612 2.53 -9.70 13.64
C PRO A 612 2.54 -10.69 12.47
N ASP A 613 2.36 -11.98 12.76
CA ASP A 613 2.15 -12.90 11.65
C ASP A 613 0.78 -12.69 11.00
N ILE A 614 0.72 -12.88 9.69
CA ILE A 614 -0.49 -12.78 8.86
C ILE A 614 -1.46 -13.90 9.24
N ALA A 615 -0.93 -15.12 9.39
CA ALA A 615 -1.63 -16.33 9.87
C ALA A 615 -0.59 -17.42 10.20
N LEU A 616 -0.85 -18.31 11.15
CA LEU A 616 0.06 -19.42 11.47
C LEU A 616 0.25 -20.40 10.28
N VAL A 617 -0.80 -20.54 9.47
CA VAL A 617 -0.78 -21.31 8.21
C VAL A 617 -1.18 -20.38 7.08
N LYS A 618 -0.30 -20.23 6.09
CA LYS A 618 -0.44 -19.29 4.97
C LYS A 618 -0.45 -20.09 3.68
N TYR A 619 -1.35 -19.76 2.76
CA TYR A 619 -1.32 -20.27 1.40
C TYR A 619 -0.87 -19.16 0.46
N LYS A 620 0.33 -19.33 -0.12
CA LYS A 620 0.91 -18.38 -1.06
C LYS A 620 0.65 -18.87 -2.49
N GLN A 621 -0.07 -18.07 -3.26
CA GLN A 621 -0.18 -18.27 -4.70
C GLN A 621 1.21 -18.06 -5.32
N LEU A 622 1.67 -19.04 -6.10
CA LEU A 622 2.93 -18.91 -6.82
C LEU A 622 2.73 -17.98 -8.03
N ALA A 623 3.80 -17.29 -8.45
CA ALA A 623 3.76 -16.50 -9.69
C ALA A 623 3.76 -17.50 -10.85
N GLY A 624 2.57 -17.92 -11.25
CA GLY A 624 2.39 -19.28 -11.70
C GLY A 624 1.09 -19.85 -11.15
N GLY A 625 1.02 -21.17 -11.00
CA GLY A 625 -0.16 -21.86 -10.50
C GLY A 625 0.10 -22.64 -9.22
N GLY A 626 -0.99 -22.93 -8.50
CA GLY A 626 -0.95 -23.68 -7.26
C GLY A 626 -0.54 -22.87 -6.03
N MET A 627 -0.57 -23.56 -4.90
CA MET A 627 -0.39 -22.97 -3.57
C MET A 627 0.81 -23.60 -2.85
N LEU A 628 1.70 -22.76 -2.34
CA LEU A 628 2.67 -23.18 -1.32
C LEU A 628 2.05 -22.97 0.06
N LYS A 629 1.83 -24.06 0.81
CA LYS A 629 1.51 -24.00 2.24
C LYS A 629 2.77 -23.63 3.00
N ILE A 630 2.69 -22.61 3.84
CA ILE A 630 3.77 -22.15 4.72
C ILE A 630 3.21 -22.19 6.14
N VAL A 631 3.85 -22.98 7.00
CA VAL A 631 3.54 -23.04 8.45
C VAL A 631 4.59 -22.21 9.18
N ASN A 632 4.16 -21.37 10.12
CA ASN A 632 5.03 -20.56 10.97
C ASN A 632 6.04 -21.45 11.74
N GLN A 633 7.33 -21.06 11.74
CA GLN A 633 8.42 -21.83 12.35
C GLN A 633 8.72 -21.41 13.80
N THR A 634 8.08 -20.34 14.27
CA THR A 634 8.22 -19.78 15.63
C THR A 634 7.34 -20.51 16.66
N VAL A 635 6.20 -21.09 16.26
CA VAL A 635 5.26 -21.81 17.15
C VAL A 635 5.93 -22.86 18.07
N PRO A 636 6.84 -23.76 17.60
CA PRO A 636 7.46 -24.76 18.46
C PRO A 636 8.29 -24.13 19.61
N LEU A 637 9.02 -23.05 19.32
CA LEU A 637 9.82 -22.32 20.31
C LEU A 637 8.94 -21.59 21.33
N SER A 638 7.86 -20.98 20.85
CA SER A 638 6.85 -20.33 21.70
C SER A 638 6.23 -21.31 22.69
N LEU A 639 5.81 -22.49 22.22
CA LEU A 639 5.23 -23.53 23.08
C LEU A 639 6.22 -24.04 24.15
N ARG A 640 7.50 -24.23 23.79
CA ARG A 640 8.55 -24.58 24.78
C ARG A 640 8.73 -23.47 25.83
N THR A 641 8.75 -22.21 25.41
CA THR A 641 8.85 -21.04 26.32
C THR A 641 7.64 -20.95 27.26
N LEU A 642 6.45 -21.34 26.78
CA LEU A 642 5.21 -21.43 27.56
C LEU A 642 5.10 -22.69 28.46
N GLY A 643 6.15 -23.53 28.49
CA GLY A 643 6.24 -24.70 29.36
C GLY A 643 5.49 -25.95 28.88
N TYR A 644 5.27 -26.10 27.58
CA TYR A 644 4.79 -27.36 26.99
C TYR A 644 5.98 -28.32 26.72
N ASP A 645 5.76 -29.62 26.90
CA ASP A 645 6.75 -30.67 26.61
C ASP A 645 6.69 -31.09 25.12
N GLU A 646 7.73 -31.81 24.65
CA GLU A 646 7.81 -32.21 23.23
C GLU A 646 6.56 -32.98 22.73
N PRO A 647 5.97 -33.94 23.49
CA PRO A 647 4.73 -34.60 23.06
C PRO A 647 3.55 -33.64 22.88
N ALA A 648 3.38 -32.65 23.76
CA ALA A 648 2.35 -31.62 23.58
C ALA A 648 2.66 -30.70 22.40
N VAL A 649 3.93 -30.30 22.22
CA VAL A 649 4.38 -29.50 21.07
C VAL A 649 4.08 -30.22 19.75
N GLU A 650 4.48 -31.48 19.60
CA GLU A 650 4.20 -32.29 18.41
C GLU A 650 2.69 -32.45 18.15
N ALA A 651 1.89 -32.71 19.18
CA ALA A 651 0.45 -32.83 19.07
C ALA A 651 -0.24 -31.53 18.62
N ILE A 652 0.20 -30.37 19.14
CA ILE A 652 -0.31 -29.04 18.75
C ILE A 652 0.11 -28.71 17.31
N LEU A 653 1.36 -28.97 16.91
CA LEU A 653 1.83 -28.73 15.55
C LEU A 653 1.09 -29.60 14.52
N ALA A 654 0.86 -30.88 14.83
CA ALA A 654 0.06 -31.78 14.00
C ALA A 654 -1.41 -31.34 13.89
N PHE A 655 -1.96 -30.72 14.95
CA PHE A 655 -3.30 -30.13 14.91
C PHE A 655 -3.33 -28.89 14.00
N ILE A 656 -2.36 -27.97 14.13
CA ILE A 656 -2.26 -26.76 13.28
C ILE A 656 -2.14 -27.14 11.80
N ASP A 657 -1.27 -28.09 11.47
CA ASP A 657 -1.12 -28.53 10.08
C ASP A 657 -2.41 -29.16 9.52
N LYS A 658 -3.16 -29.90 10.35
CA LYS A 658 -4.41 -30.55 9.93
C LYS A 658 -5.62 -29.60 9.85
N GLN A 659 -5.73 -28.64 10.76
CA GLN A 659 -6.94 -27.83 10.95
C GLN A 659 -6.79 -26.38 10.46
N ASP A 660 -5.59 -25.96 10.04
CA ASP A 660 -5.26 -24.57 9.70
C ASP A 660 -5.53 -23.54 10.82
N THR A 661 -5.69 -24.01 12.07
CA THR A 661 -5.91 -23.19 13.27
C THR A 661 -5.26 -23.84 14.49
N ILE A 662 -4.96 -23.04 15.51
CA ILE A 662 -4.47 -23.50 16.82
C ILE A 662 -5.60 -23.58 17.87
N GLU A 663 -6.77 -22.97 17.58
CA GLU A 663 -7.93 -22.99 18.48
C GLU A 663 -8.44 -24.43 18.67
N GLY A 664 -8.53 -24.88 19.93
CA GLY A 664 -8.93 -26.25 20.27
C GLY A 664 -7.83 -27.31 20.12
N ALA A 665 -6.57 -26.92 19.93
CA ALA A 665 -5.46 -27.87 19.87
C ALA A 665 -5.32 -28.67 21.19
N PRO A 666 -5.08 -30.00 21.12
CA PRO A 666 -5.11 -30.85 22.31
C PRO A 666 -3.98 -30.50 23.30
N GLY A 667 -4.35 -30.29 24.56
CA GLY A 667 -3.42 -29.95 25.64
C GLY A 667 -3.02 -28.47 25.72
N LEU A 668 -3.37 -27.64 24.72
CA LEU A 668 -3.15 -26.20 24.77
C LEU A 668 -4.10 -25.55 25.80
N LYS A 669 -3.57 -24.65 26.62
CA LYS A 669 -4.30 -23.83 27.59
C LYS A 669 -4.86 -22.58 26.90
N ASP A 670 -6.14 -22.29 27.07
CA ASP A 670 -6.81 -21.12 26.47
C ASP A 670 -6.11 -19.79 26.77
N GLN A 671 -5.56 -19.64 27.99
CA GLN A 671 -4.78 -18.46 28.40
C GLN A 671 -3.54 -18.19 27.53
N HIS A 672 -3.07 -19.16 26.76
CA HIS A 672 -1.92 -19.02 25.85
C HIS A 672 -2.34 -18.71 24.41
N LEU A 673 -3.63 -18.84 24.05
CA LEU A 673 -4.12 -18.51 22.69
C LEU A 673 -3.72 -17.09 22.22
N PRO A 674 -3.77 -16.03 23.06
CA PRO A 674 -3.39 -14.67 22.63
C PRO A 674 -1.95 -14.51 22.12
N VAL A 675 -1.04 -15.43 22.48
CA VAL A 675 0.35 -15.46 21.96
C VAL A 675 0.39 -15.79 20.46
N PHE A 676 -0.62 -16.50 19.97
CA PHE A 676 -0.70 -17.05 18.62
C PHE A 676 -1.71 -16.33 17.72
N ASP A 677 -2.40 -15.30 18.23
CA ASP A 677 -3.31 -14.48 17.45
C ASP A 677 -2.55 -13.77 16.31
N CYS A 678 -3.14 -13.81 15.12
CA CYS A 678 -2.55 -13.30 13.88
C CYS A 678 -3.34 -12.10 13.32
N ALA A 679 -2.81 -11.43 12.29
CA ALA A 679 -3.45 -10.28 11.65
C ALA A 679 -4.78 -10.60 10.95
N PHE A 680 -5.00 -11.87 10.56
CA PHE A 680 -6.26 -12.37 10.02
C PHE A 680 -6.75 -13.59 10.78
N GLN A 681 -8.07 -13.81 10.74
CA GLN A 681 -8.70 -15.01 11.28
C GLN A 681 -8.23 -16.26 10.51
N PRO A 682 -7.85 -17.35 11.20
CA PRO A 682 -7.52 -18.62 10.58
C PRO A 682 -8.78 -19.32 10.04
N ARG A 683 -8.62 -20.20 9.03
CA ARG A 683 -9.74 -20.78 8.26
C ARG A 683 -10.82 -21.48 9.10
N LEU A 684 -10.43 -22.14 10.18
CA LEU A 684 -11.32 -22.86 11.11
C LEU A 684 -11.33 -22.27 12.53
N GLY A 685 -10.89 -21.02 12.70
CA GLY A 685 -10.92 -20.34 14.00
C GLY A 685 -11.71 -19.03 13.96
N THR A 686 -11.69 -18.33 15.09
CA THR A 686 -12.47 -17.12 15.36
C THR A 686 -11.60 -15.94 15.79
N ARG A 687 -10.33 -16.19 16.16
CA ARG A 687 -9.45 -15.19 16.76
C ARG A 687 -8.60 -14.47 15.72
N SER A 688 -8.41 -13.18 15.92
CA SER A 688 -7.43 -12.35 15.24
C SER A 688 -7.08 -11.14 16.12
N ILE A 689 -5.93 -10.52 15.88
CA ILE A 689 -5.53 -9.28 16.53
C ILE A 689 -6.55 -8.18 16.20
N ALA A 690 -7.02 -7.47 17.22
CA ALA A 690 -7.95 -6.35 17.05
C ALA A 690 -7.26 -5.14 16.39
N TRP A 691 -8.01 -4.31 15.65
CA TRP A 691 -7.42 -3.19 14.91
C TRP A 691 -6.78 -2.15 15.84
N GLU A 692 -7.37 -1.96 17.03
CA GLU A 692 -6.86 -1.09 18.10
C GLU A 692 -5.47 -1.54 18.56
N ALA A 693 -5.21 -2.85 18.60
CA ALA A 693 -3.93 -3.41 19.01
C ALA A 693 -2.83 -3.13 17.97
N HIS A 694 -3.17 -3.16 16.68
CA HIS A 694 -2.25 -2.73 15.62
C HIS A 694 -1.88 -1.25 15.79
N VAL A 695 -2.86 -0.37 16.03
CA VAL A 695 -2.63 1.08 16.26
C VAL A 695 -1.78 1.31 17.52
N LYS A 696 -2.11 0.65 18.64
CA LYS A 696 -1.36 0.73 19.90
C LYS A 696 0.08 0.22 19.77
N MET A 697 0.34 -0.82 18.98
CA MET A 697 1.71 -1.29 18.73
C MET A 697 2.51 -0.30 17.87
N MET A 698 1.88 0.30 16.85
CA MET A 698 2.51 1.39 16.09
C MET A 698 2.85 2.56 17.01
N ALA A 699 1.96 2.91 17.94
CA ALA A 699 2.15 4.01 18.88
C ALA A 699 3.30 3.75 19.86
N ALA A 700 3.55 2.51 20.26
CA ALA A 700 4.70 2.15 21.10
C ALA A 700 6.05 2.37 20.40
N ALA A 701 6.12 2.19 19.08
CA ALA A 701 7.35 2.37 18.29
C ALA A 701 7.52 3.80 17.73
N GLN A 702 6.43 4.49 17.40
CA GLN A 702 6.46 5.74 16.63
C GLN A 702 7.28 6.89 17.27
N PRO A 703 7.28 7.11 18.60
CA PRO A 703 8.13 8.11 19.25
C PRO A 703 9.63 7.83 19.11
N PHE A 704 10.02 6.63 18.66
CA PHE A 704 11.41 6.18 18.58
C PHE A 704 11.88 5.97 17.14
N ILE A 705 11.38 6.73 16.17
CA ILE A 705 11.91 6.76 14.81
C ILE A 705 11.90 8.16 14.20
N SER A 706 12.92 8.47 13.39
CA SER A 706 12.99 9.75 12.67
C SER A 706 11.87 9.85 11.63
N GLY A 707 11.75 8.83 10.76
CA GLY A 707 10.64 8.70 9.81
C GLY A 707 9.41 8.10 10.45
N ALA A 708 8.72 7.22 9.73
CA ALA A 708 7.44 6.66 10.09
C ALA A 708 7.41 5.12 9.92
N ILE A 709 6.25 4.53 10.19
CA ILE A 709 6.04 3.08 10.20
C ILE A 709 5.23 2.69 8.97
N SER A 710 5.77 1.82 8.12
CA SER A 710 4.95 1.07 7.17
C SER A 710 4.40 -0.17 7.86
N LYS A 711 3.19 -0.03 8.40
CA LYS A 711 2.38 -1.08 9.02
C LYS A 711 0.98 -0.99 8.46
N THR A 712 0.40 -2.14 8.14
CA THR A 712 -1.02 -2.23 7.77
C THR A 712 -1.86 -2.40 9.04
N VAL A 713 -2.92 -1.62 9.21
CA VAL A 713 -3.96 -1.93 10.21
C VAL A 713 -4.91 -2.91 9.56
N ASN A 714 -4.70 -4.20 9.85
CA ASN A 714 -5.54 -5.28 9.36
C ASN A 714 -6.89 -5.26 10.10
N MET A 715 -7.96 -5.51 9.36
CA MET A 715 -9.34 -5.41 9.84
C MET A 715 -10.19 -6.57 9.29
N PRO A 716 -11.00 -7.24 10.13
CA PRO A 716 -11.94 -8.29 9.71
C PRO A 716 -12.93 -7.84 8.62
N ARG A 717 -13.58 -8.79 7.95
CA ARG A 717 -14.46 -8.49 6.82
C ARG A 717 -15.70 -7.69 7.23
N GLU A 718 -16.19 -7.93 8.45
CA GLU A 718 -17.34 -7.32 9.10
C GLU A 718 -17.11 -5.88 9.59
N THR A 719 -15.86 -5.42 9.64
CA THR A 719 -15.50 -4.04 10.00
C THR A 719 -16.29 -3.02 9.18
N THR A 720 -16.78 -1.97 9.83
CA THR A 720 -17.58 -0.89 9.22
C THR A 720 -16.71 0.31 8.82
N PRO A 721 -17.22 1.23 7.97
CA PRO A 721 -16.56 2.52 7.75
C PRO A 721 -16.40 3.35 9.03
N ALA A 722 -17.25 3.18 10.04
CA ALA A 722 -17.13 3.91 11.31
C ALA A 722 -15.90 3.47 12.12
N ASP A 723 -15.60 2.16 12.13
CA ASP A 723 -14.40 1.61 12.77
C ASP A 723 -13.11 2.13 12.10
N ILE A 724 -13.14 2.27 10.77
CA ILE A 724 -12.04 2.82 9.97
C ILE A 724 -11.83 4.31 10.28
N ALA A 725 -12.91 5.10 10.41
CA ALA A 725 -12.83 6.48 10.87
C ALA A 725 -12.31 6.57 12.32
N GLY A 726 -12.74 5.64 13.19
CA GLY A 726 -12.24 5.47 14.55
C GLY A 726 -10.74 5.21 14.59
N ALA A 727 -10.23 4.31 13.74
CA ALA A 727 -8.80 4.05 13.60
C ALA A 727 -8.01 5.27 13.13
N TYR A 728 -8.53 6.06 12.19
CA TYR A 728 -7.89 7.32 11.80
C TYR A 728 -7.85 8.36 12.92
N ALA A 729 -8.92 8.48 13.72
CA ALA A 729 -8.94 9.38 14.87
C ALA A 729 -8.02 8.90 16.00
N GLU A 730 -7.97 7.60 16.27
CA GLU A 730 -7.15 7.03 17.34
C GLU A 730 -5.66 7.06 16.98
N GLY A 731 -5.29 6.78 15.73
CA GLY A 731 -3.93 6.93 15.24
C GLY A 731 -3.40 8.37 15.40
N TRP A 732 -4.26 9.37 15.21
CA TRP A 732 -3.92 10.77 15.48
C TRP A 732 -3.68 11.03 16.97
N ARG A 733 -4.62 10.64 17.83
CA ARG A 733 -4.54 10.84 19.29
C ARG A 733 -3.31 10.15 19.90
N MET A 734 -2.92 9.00 19.36
CA MET A 734 -1.72 8.26 19.73
C MET A 734 -0.41 8.79 19.10
N GLY A 735 -0.46 9.88 18.33
CA GLY A 735 0.74 10.52 17.78
C GLY A 735 1.39 9.75 16.63
N LEU A 736 0.64 8.95 15.87
CA LEU A 736 1.14 8.32 14.65
C LEU A 736 1.52 9.36 13.59
N LYS A 737 2.45 9.01 12.70
CA LYS A 737 2.78 9.83 11.52
C LYS A 737 2.00 9.42 10.26
N ALA A 738 1.70 8.13 10.11
CA ALA A 738 0.82 7.60 9.06
C ALA A 738 -0.01 6.42 9.55
N LEU A 739 -1.12 6.15 8.87
CA LEU A 739 -1.94 4.96 9.07
C LEU A 739 -2.54 4.52 7.72
N ALA A 740 -2.35 3.25 7.37
CA ALA A 740 -2.97 2.59 6.22
C ALA A 740 -3.80 1.39 6.71
N ILE A 741 -4.97 1.17 6.12
CA ILE A 741 -5.92 0.13 6.53
C ILE A 741 -6.06 -0.92 5.44
N TYR A 742 -6.17 -2.18 5.86
CA TYR A 742 -6.59 -3.26 4.99
C TYR A 742 -7.70 -4.08 5.66
N ARG A 743 -8.94 -3.87 5.19
CA ARG A 743 -10.07 -4.72 5.52
C ARG A 743 -10.06 -5.97 4.64
N ASP A 744 -10.30 -7.14 5.21
CA ASP A 744 -10.53 -8.35 4.40
C ASP A 744 -11.75 -8.16 3.47
N GLY A 745 -11.65 -8.65 2.24
CA GLY A 745 -12.64 -8.40 1.20
C GLY A 745 -12.76 -6.93 0.75
N SER A 746 -11.74 -6.09 1.00
CA SER A 746 -11.61 -4.77 0.33
C SER A 746 -11.20 -4.90 -1.14
N LYS A 747 -10.50 -5.97 -1.53
CA LYS A 747 -10.18 -6.31 -2.92
C LYS A 747 -10.55 -7.76 -3.25
N GLU A 748 -10.94 -8.01 -4.50
CA GLU A 748 -11.38 -9.33 -5.00
C GLU A 748 -10.23 -10.36 -5.09
N SER A 749 -8.98 -9.91 -5.15
CA SER A 749 -7.79 -10.75 -5.29
C SER A 749 -6.73 -10.38 -4.26
N GLN A 750 -6.11 -11.39 -3.66
CA GLN A 750 -5.12 -11.28 -2.57
C GLN A 750 -3.92 -12.21 -2.85
N PRO A 751 -2.65 -11.72 -2.84
CA PRO A 751 -1.48 -12.56 -3.11
C PRO A 751 -1.12 -13.60 -2.03
N LEU A 752 -1.52 -13.35 -0.79
CA LEU A 752 -1.53 -14.31 0.32
C LEU A 752 -2.97 -14.43 0.82
N SER A 753 -3.37 -15.64 1.23
CA SER A 753 -4.70 -15.89 1.81
C SER A 753 -4.63 -16.96 2.90
N THR A 754 -5.57 -16.90 3.83
CA THR A 754 -5.87 -17.97 4.79
C THR A 754 -6.80 -19.05 4.20
N SER A 755 -7.36 -18.81 3.01
CA SER A 755 -8.32 -19.67 2.32
C SER A 755 -7.78 -20.18 0.97
N THR A 756 -8.24 -21.36 0.55
CA THR A 756 -7.88 -21.96 -0.75
C THR A 756 -8.82 -21.49 -1.86
N GLU A 757 -8.45 -21.72 -3.13
CA GLU A 757 -9.33 -21.43 -4.27
C GLU A 757 -10.62 -22.29 -4.25
N ALA A 758 -10.58 -23.49 -3.66
CA ALA A 758 -11.78 -24.31 -3.47
C ALA A 758 -12.74 -23.68 -2.45
N ASP A 759 -12.21 -23.11 -1.36
CA ASP A 759 -13.01 -22.38 -0.37
C ASP A 759 -13.62 -21.12 -1.00
N LYS A 760 -12.82 -20.35 -1.77
CA LYS A 760 -13.32 -19.17 -2.51
C LYS A 760 -14.38 -19.53 -3.56
N ALA A 761 -14.24 -20.67 -4.24
CA ALA A 761 -15.26 -21.17 -5.16
C ALA A 761 -16.55 -21.56 -4.42
N SER A 762 -16.45 -22.12 -3.21
CA SER A 762 -17.62 -22.40 -2.36
C SER A 762 -18.31 -21.12 -1.85
N ALA A 763 -17.52 -20.08 -1.50
CA ALA A 763 -18.02 -18.78 -1.06
C ALA A 763 -18.53 -17.89 -2.22
N LYS A 764 -18.04 -18.08 -3.45
CA LYS A 764 -18.53 -17.44 -4.68
C LYS A 764 -19.75 -18.13 -5.28
N VAL A 765 -20.34 -19.13 -4.62
CA VAL A 765 -21.72 -19.52 -4.88
C VAL A 765 -22.65 -18.42 -4.34
N THR A 766 -22.77 -17.32 -5.11
CA THR A 766 -24.00 -16.54 -5.11
C THR A 766 -25.13 -17.54 -5.29
N ALA A 767 -25.95 -17.73 -4.26
CA ALA A 767 -27.00 -18.72 -4.28
C ALA A 767 -28.01 -18.34 -5.37
N THR A 768 -27.86 -18.93 -6.56
CA THR A 768 -28.85 -18.88 -7.62
C THR A 768 -30.15 -19.33 -6.99
N PRO A 769 -31.18 -18.47 -6.90
CA PRO A 769 -32.30 -18.71 -5.99
C PRO A 769 -32.96 -20.02 -6.40
N ARG A 770 -32.87 -21.02 -5.51
CA ARG A 770 -33.23 -22.39 -5.83
C ARG A 770 -34.67 -22.60 -5.40
N ARG A 771 -35.54 -22.82 -6.38
CA ARG A 771 -36.98 -23.01 -6.17
C ARG A 771 -37.27 -24.06 -5.07
N GLU A 772 -37.75 -23.61 -3.92
CA GLU A 772 -38.27 -24.44 -2.83
C GLU A 772 -39.64 -24.99 -3.25
N ARG A 773 -39.65 -26.17 -3.88
CA ARG A 773 -40.90 -26.82 -4.31
C ARG A 773 -41.67 -27.33 -3.10
N LEU A 774 -42.98 -27.08 -3.08
CA LEU A 774 -43.87 -27.64 -2.06
C LEU A 774 -44.08 -29.15 -2.33
N PRO A 775 -44.36 -29.97 -1.28
CA PRO A 775 -44.69 -31.38 -1.46
C PRO A 775 -45.96 -31.62 -2.28
N ASP A 776 -46.03 -32.77 -2.97
CA ASP A 776 -47.19 -33.15 -3.79
C ASP A 776 -48.49 -33.23 -2.97
N THR A 777 -48.41 -33.65 -1.69
CA THR A 777 -49.48 -33.57 -0.71
C THR A 777 -49.15 -32.51 0.33
N ARG A 778 -49.96 -31.45 0.43
CA ARG A 778 -49.70 -30.28 1.27
C ARG A 778 -50.97 -29.74 1.90
N ARG A 779 -50.83 -28.99 3.00
CA ARG A 779 -51.95 -28.25 3.61
C ARG A 779 -52.24 -27.01 2.76
N SER A 780 -53.51 -26.64 2.66
CA SER A 780 -53.93 -25.40 2.02
C SER A 780 -55.06 -24.72 2.80
N VAL A 781 -55.14 -23.40 2.67
CA VAL A 781 -56.20 -22.56 3.22
C VAL A 781 -56.99 -21.96 2.07
N THR A 782 -58.28 -22.27 1.98
CA THR A 782 -59.17 -21.72 0.95
C THR A 782 -60.17 -20.75 1.57
N HIS A 783 -60.19 -19.51 1.07
CA HIS A 783 -61.08 -18.44 1.52
C HIS A 783 -61.96 -17.94 0.36
N LYS A 784 -63.28 -17.88 0.58
CA LYS A 784 -64.22 -17.31 -0.39
C LYS A 784 -64.34 -15.80 -0.18
N PHE A 785 -64.22 -15.03 -1.25
CA PHE A 785 -64.40 -13.58 -1.24
C PHE A 785 -65.48 -13.10 -2.21
N ASN A 786 -65.95 -11.88 -1.97
CA ASN A 786 -66.78 -11.10 -2.89
C ASN A 786 -66.36 -9.63 -2.76
N VAL A 787 -65.90 -9.03 -3.84
CA VAL A 787 -65.52 -7.61 -3.93
C VAL A 787 -66.34 -6.97 -5.03
N GLY A 788 -67.18 -5.98 -4.68
CA GLY A 788 -67.98 -5.25 -5.68
C GLY A 788 -68.92 -6.12 -6.52
N GLY A 789 -69.36 -7.28 -6.01
CA GLY A 789 -70.19 -8.24 -6.75
C GLY A 789 -69.41 -9.31 -7.53
N HIS A 790 -68.07 -9.25 -7.54
CA HIS A 790 -67.22 -10.28 -8.12
C HIS A 790 -66.87 -11.34 -7.08
N GLU A 791 -67.41 -12.56 -7.22
CA GLU A 791 -67.10 -13.68 -6.35
C GLU A 791 -65.87 -14.46 -6.83
N GLY A 792 -65.07 -14.95 -5.88
CA GLY A 792 -63.93 -15.82 -6.15
C GLY A 792 -63.45 -16.54 -4.89
N TYR A 793 -62.43 -17.39 -5.08
CA TYR A 793 -61.76 -18.15 -4.04
C TYR A 793 -60.26 -17.87 -4.09
N ILE A 794 -59.66 -17.63 -2.93
CA ILE A 794 -58.21 -17.63 -2.74
C ILE A 794 -57.86 -18.98 -2.13
N THR A 795 -56.91 -19.72 -2.72
CA THR A 795 -56.38 -20.96 -2.13
C THR A 795 -54.88 -20.80 -1.97
N VAL A 796 -54.40 -20.79 -0.73
CA VAL A 796 -52.97 -20.68 -0.40
C VAL A 796 -52.44 -22.06 -0.03
N GLY A 797 -51.42 -22.54 -0.76
CA GLY A 797 -50.68 -23.75 -0.43
C GLY A 797 -49.55 -23.45 0.57
N LEU A 798 -49.41 -24.27 1.60
CA LEU A 798 -48.46 -24.06 2.68
C LEU A 798 -47.28 -25.03 2.63
N TYR A 799 -46.12 -24.57 3.11
CA TYR A 799 -45.02 -25.42 3.53
C TYR A 799 -45.34 -26.11 4.86
N ASP A 800 -44.56 -27.13 5.23
CA ASP A 800 -44.77 -27.90 6.48
C ASP A 800 -44.57 -27.06 7.75
N ASP A 801 -43.83 -25.95 7.65
CA ASP A 801 -43.65 -24.95 8.72
C ASP A 801 -44.78 -23.90 8.82
N GLY A 802 -45.77 -23.96 7.91
CA GLY A 802 -46.91 -23.04 7.86
C GLY A 802 -46.70 -21.78 7.01
N ARG A 803 -45.52 -21.55 6.42
CA ARG A 803 -45.31 -20.44 5.46
C ARG A 803 -46.16 -20.63 4.20
N ALA A 804 -46.63 -19.52 3.63
CA ALA A 804 -47.32 -19.51 2.34
C ALA A 804 -46.32 -19.71 1.17
N GLY A 805 -46.57 -20.72 0.32
CA GLY A 805 -45.71 -21.04 -0.83
C GLY A 805 -46.43 -21.09 -2.19
N GLU A 806 -47.76 -21.17 -2.21
CA GLU A 806 -48.57 -21.09 -3.43
C GLU A 806 -49.81 -20.23 -3.22
N LEU A 807 -50.27 -19.57 -4.29
CA LEU A 807 -51.45 -18.72 -4.33
C LEU A 807 -52.23 -18.99 -5.62
N PHE A 808 -53.38 -19.64 -5.51
CA PHE A 808 -54.34 -19.81 -6.59
C PHE A 808 -55.54 -18.88 -6.38
N ILE A 809 -56.01 -18.23 -7.45
CA ILE A 809 -57.13 -17.29 -7.42
C ILE A 809 -58.16 -17.71 -8.45
N THR A 810 -59.28 -18.29 -8.02
CA THR A 810 -60.33 -18.80 -8.90
C THR A 810 -61.53 -17.86 -8.88
N MET A 811 -61.83 -17.21 -10.02
CA MET A 811 -62.99 -16.32 -10.16
C MET A 811 -64.25 -17.10 -10.59
N ALA A 812 -65.41 -16.79 -10.00
CA ALA A 812 -66.66 -17.53 -10.26
C ALA A 812 -67.25 -17.35 -11.68
N LYS A 813 -66.75 -16.38 -12.46
CA LYS A 813 -67.03 -16.25 -13.89
C LYS A 813 -65.85 -16.77 -14.71
N GLU A 814 -65.86 -18.07 -14.91
CA GLU A 814 -64.89 -18.82 -15.70
C GLU A 814 -64.84 -18.30 -17.15
N GLY A 815 -63.65 -18.27 -17.77
CA GLY A 815 -63.44 -17.75 -19.13
C GLY A 815 -63.44 -16.22 -19.28
N SER A 816 -63.52 -15.43 -18.20
CA SER A 816 -63.40 -13.97 -18.25
C SER A 816 -61.94 -13.48 -18.28
N THR A 817 -61.68 -12.32 -18.88
CA THR A 817 -60.35 -11.67 -18.91
C THR A 817 -59.77 -11.47 -17.50
N ILE A 818 -60.63 -11.17 -16.52
CA ILE A 818 -60.24 -11.03 -15.11
C ILE A 818 -59.82 -12.39 -14.53
N GLY A 819 -60.52 -13.48 -14.86
CA GLY A 819 -60.15 -14.83 -14.45
C GLY A 819 -58.76 -15.22 -14.94
N GLY A 820 -58.49 -15.08 -16.24
CA GLY A 820 -57.17 -15.38 -16.81
C GLY A 820 -56.04 -14.51 -16.25
N LEU A 821 -56.30 -13.23 -15.98
CA LEU A 821 -55.33 -12.33 -15.35
C LEU A 821 -55.03 -12.73 -13.90
N MET A 822 -56.05 -13.13 -13.13
CA MET A 822 -55.88 -13.56 -11.73
C MET A 822 -55.16 -14.91 -11.61
N ASP A 823 -55.39 -15.84 -12.55
CA ASP A 823 -54.68 -17.13 -12.60
C ASP A 823 -53.18 -16.95 -12.94
N ALA A 824 -52.87 -16.13 -13.94
CA ALA A 824 -51.50 -15.75 -14.28
C ALA A 824 -50.80 -15.00 -13.12
N PHE A 825 -51.52 -14.12 -12.43
CA PHE A 825 -51.02 -13.36 -11.28
C PHE A 825 -50.75 -14.26 -10.07
N GLY A 826 -51.68 -15.15 -9.73
CA GLY A 826 -51.50 -16.16 -8.68
C GLY A 826 -50.31 -17.08 -8.97
N THR A 827 -50.15 -17.52 -10.21
CA THR A 827 -48.99 -18.31 -10.67
C THR A 827 -47.68 -17.54 -10.51
N ALA A 828 -47.63 -16.26 -10.89
CA ALA A 828 -46.44 -15.43 -10.74
C ALA A 828 -46.05 -15.23 -9.26
N VAL A 829 -47.02 -14.96 -8.38
CA VAL A 829 -46.81 -14.85 -6.93
C VAL A 829 -46.34 -16.18 -6.35
N SER A 830 -46.96 -17.29 -6.74
CA SER A 830 -46.58 -18.65 -6.33
C SER A 830 -45.13 -18.96 -6.69
N MET A 831 -44.70 -18.65 -7.91
CA MET A 831 -43.31 -18.79 -8.31
C MET A 831 -42.41 -17.93 -7.41
N SER A 832 -42.71 -16.65 -7.23
CA SER A 832 -41.85 -15.76 -6.44
C SER A 832 -41.71 -16.16 -4.97
N LEU A 833 -42.80 -16.61 -4.32
CA LEU A 833 -42.74 -17.17 -2.96
C LEU A 833 -41.79 -18.39 -2.93
N GLN A 834 -41.89 -19.30 -3.90
CA GLN A 834 -41.02 -20.47 -4.02
C GLN A 834 -39.56 -20.15 -4.36
N TYR A 835 -39.26 -18.95 -4.86
CA TYR A 835 -37.89 -18.45 -5.05
C TYR A 835 -37.40 -17.57 -3.89
N GLY A 836 -38.14 -17.55 -2.75
CA GLY A 836 -37.71 -16.91 -1.50
C GLY A 836 -38.09 -15.44 -1.35
N VAL A 837 -39.02 -14.91 -2.15
CA VAL A 837 -39.53 -13.53 -1.95
C VAL A 837 -40.46 -13.50 -0.74
N PRO A 838 -40.21 -12.68 0.30
CA PRO A 838 -41.05 -12.65 1.50
C PRO A 838 -42.47 -12.13 1.23
N LEU A 839 -43.47 -12.68 1.92
CA LEU A 839 -44.87 -12.30 1.77
C LEU A 839 -45.12 -10.85 2.19
N GLU A 840 -44.36 -10.35 3.16
CA GLU A 840 -44.37 -8.98 3.65
C GLU A 840 -44.12 -7.96 2.52
N VAL A 841 -43.27 -8.31 1.56
CA VAL A 841 -42.97 -7.46 0.39
C VAL A 841 -44.19 -7.33 -0.52
N TYR A 842 -44.89 -8.44 -0.75
CA TYR A 842 -46.15 -8.45 -1.49
C TYR A 842 -47.24 -7.66 -0.75
N VAL A 843 -47.42 -7.93 0.54
CA VAL A 843 -48.45 -7.25 1.34
C VAL A 843 -48.18 -5.75 1.41
N LYS A 844 -46.93 -5.32 1.59
CA LYS A 844 -46.54 -3.89 1.56
C LYS A 844 -46.76 -3.23 0.19
N LYS A 845 -46.43 -3.90 -0.92
CA LYS A 845 -46.52 -3.27 -2.25
C LYS A 845 -47.93 -3.28 -2.86
N PHE A 846 -48.72 -4.32 -2.58
CA PHE A 846 -50.02 -4.52 -3.23
C PHE A 846 -51.23 -4.14 -2.38
N SER A 847 -51.10 -4.06 -1.05
CA SER A 847 -52.15 -3.47 -0.22
C SER A 847 -52.42 -2.03 -0.66
N HIS A 848 -53.68 -1.66 -0.68
CA HIS A 848 -54.23 -0.36 -1.06
C HIS A 848 -54.10 0.07 -2.52
N THR A 849 -53.62 -0.81 -3.40
CA THR A 849 -53.63 -0.57 -4.85
C THR A 849 -55.06 -0.37 -5.36
N ARG A 850 -55.31 0.71 -6.11
CA ARG A 850 -56.64 1.11 -6.60
C ARG A 850 -56.83 0.77 -8.08
N PHE A 851 -57.80 -0.09 -8.40
CA PHE A 851 -58.31 -0.35 -9.76
C PHE A 851 -59.59 -1.20 -9.71
N GLU A 852 -60.36 -1.24 -10.79
CA GLU A 852 -61.57 -2.06 -10.89
C GLU A 852 -61.27 -3.55 -11.13
N PRO A 853 -62.01 -4.50 -10.53
CA PRO A 853 -63.14 -4.28 -9.62
C PRO A 853 -62.72 -3.90 -8.19
N TRP A 854 -63.45 -2.93 -7.62
CA TRP A 854 -63.34 -2.48 -6.23
C TRP A 854 -64.74 -2.40 -5.59
N GLY A 855 -64.82 -2.31 -4.27
CA GLY A 855 -66.09 -2.11 -3.58
C GLY A 855 -66.17 -2.71 -2.18
N TYR A 856 -67.39 -2.74 -1.64
CA TYR A 856 -67.69 -3.38 -0.35
C TYR A 856 -67.46 -4.89 -0.41
N THR A 857 -67.11 -5.46 0.75
CA THR A 857 -66.87 -6.90 0.94
C THR A 857 -67.60 -7.40 2.19
N LYS A 858 -67.72 -8.72 2.32
CA LYS A 858 -68.31 -9.38 3.50
C LYS A 858 -67.31 -9.66 4.63
N ASN A 859 -66.04 -9.28 4.48
CA ASN A 859 -65.00 -9.52 5.49
C ASN A 859 -64.97 -8.34 6.50
N PRO A 860 -65.16 -8.57 7.81
CA PRO A 860 -65.16 -7.51 8.82
C PRO A 860 -63.82 -6.78 8.96
N ASP A 861 -62.70 -7.46 8.67
CA ASP A 861 -61.36 -6.85 8.71
C ASP A 861 -61.03 -6.08 7.41
N ILE A 862 -61.80 -6.32 6.34
CA ILE A 862 -61.67 -5.63 5.03
C ILE A 862 -63.07 -5.19 4.51
N PRO A 863 -63.76 -4.23 5.15
CA PRO A 863 -65.14 -3.85 4.76
C PRO A 863 -65.22 -3.25 3.36
N VAL A 864 -64.15 -2.57 2.92
CA VAL A 864 -63.99 -2.00 1.58
C VAL A 864 -62.62 -2.39 1.03
N ALA A 865 -62.63 -2.90 -0.20
CA ALA A 865 -61.44 -3.18 -0.99
C ALA A 865 -61.30 -2.18 -2.14
N LYS A 866 -60.07 -1.71 -2.36
CA LYS A 866 -59.67 -0.75 -3.41
C LYS A 866 -59.38 -1.41 -4.76
N SER A 867 -59.21 -2.73 -4.76
CA SER A 867 -59.14 -3.62 -5.93
C SER A 867 -59.25 -5.08 -5.45
N LEU A 868 -59.38 -6.03 -6.37
CA LEU A 868 -59.22 -7.47 -6.07
C LEU A 868 -57.86 -7.77 -5.41
N VAL A 869 -56.78 -7.15 -5.90
CA VAL A 869 -55.41 -7.38 -5.42
C VAL A 869 -55.18 -6.75 -4.03
N ASP A 870 -55.75 -5.57 -3.74
CA ASP A 870 -55.81 -5.00 -2.37
C ASP A 870 -56.49 -5.97 -1.40
N TYR A 871 -57.61 -6.57 -1.80
CA TYR A 871 -58.30 -7.55 -0.95
C TYR A 871 -57.44 -8.79 -0.68
N ILE A 872 -56.88 -9.40 -1.72
CA ILE A 872 -56.10 -10.63 -1.63
C ILE A 872 -54.93 -10.44 -0.67
N PHE A 873 -54.13 -9.39 -0.83
CA PHE A 873 -52.94 -9.21 0.00
C PHE A 873 -53.22 -8.66 1.40
N ARG A 874 -54.27 -7.87 1.61
CA ARG A 874 -54.71 -7.55 2.98
C ARG A 874 -55.23 -8.79 3.70
N TRP A 875 -55.92 -9.70 3.01
CA TRP A 875 -56.34 -10.97 3.58
C TRP A 875 -55.14 -11.89 3.89
N MET A 876 -54.20 -12.04 2.95
CA MET A 876 -52.97 -12.82 3.20
C MET A 876 -52.14 -12.24 4.35
N GLY A 877 -52.00 -10.92 4.45
CA GLY A 877 -51.36 -10.29 5.61
C GLY A 877 -52.10 -10.60 6.91
N THR A 878 -53.43 -10.50 6.91
CA THR A 878 -54.31 -10.77 8.05
C THR A 878 -54.23 -12.22 8.54
N GLU A 879 -53.90 -13.17 7.67
CA GLU A 879 -53.86 -14.61 7.97
C GLU A 879 -52.44 -15.15 8.24
N PHE A 880 -51.41 -14.63 7.55
CA PHE A 880 -50.05 -15.18 7.59
C PHE A 880 -48.98 -14.27 8.20
N ILE A 881 -49.27 -12.98 8.47
CA ILE A 881 -48.32 -12.04 9.08
C ILE A 881 -48.77 -11.70 10.50
N GLN A 882 -47.96 -12.06 11.50
CA GLN A 882 -48.22 -11.78 12.90
C GLN A 882 -48.33 -10.26 13.16
N GLY A 883 -49.36 -9.83 13.90
CA GLY A 883 -49.60 -8.42 14.22
C GLY A 883 -50.26 -7.59 13.12
N PHE A 884 -50.39 -8.11 11.89
CA PHE A 884 -50.96 -7.36 10.77
C PHE A 884 -52.48 -7.13 10.95
N ARG A 885 -53.19 -8.12 11.51
CA ARG A 885 -54.64 -8.04 11.75
C ARG A 885 -54.98 -6.95 12.76
N GLU A 886 -54.20 -6.87 13.84
CA GLU A 886 -54.34 -5.89 14.91
C GLU A 886 -54.06 -4.47 14.40
N ALA A 887 -52.95 -4.28 13.67
CA ALA A 887 -52.52 -2.98 13.16
C ALA A 887 -53.44 -2.39 12.06
N ASN A 888 -54.25 -3.22 11.38
CA ASN A 888 -55.05 -2.80 10.21
C ASN A 888 -56.57 -2.92 10.44
N ARG A 889 -57.02 -3.18 11.67
CA ARG A 889 -58.45 -3.41 11.96
C ARG A 889 -59.27 -2.11 11.89
N PRO A 890 -60.39 -2.07 11.13
CA PRO A 890 -61.25 -0.89 11.10
C PRO A 890 -61.86 -0.61 12.48
N GLY A 891 -61.47 0.52 13.10
CA GLY A 891 -61.99 0.96 14.41
C GLY A 891 -61.12 0.62 15.64
N GLY A 892 -59.88 0.18 15.46
CA GLY A 892 -58.93 0.05 16.57
C GLY A 892 -58.46 1.42 17.11
N HIS A 893 -58.64 1.66 18.40
CA HIS A 893 -58.05 2.82 19.07
C HIS A 893 -56.52 2.64 19.20
N HIS A 894 -55.75 3.59 18.69
CA HIS A 894 -54.40 3.84 19.19
C HIS A 894 -54.47 4.30 20.65
N VAL A 895 -53.73 3.64 21.54
CA VAL A 895 -53.51 4.11 22.92
C VAL A 895 -52.18 4.83 22.96
N ASP A 896 -52.20 6.13 22.63
CA ASP A 896 -51.01 6.96 22.67
C ASP A 896 -50.80 7.54 24.08
N GLY A 897 -49.72 7.14 24.74
CA GLY A 897 -49.23 7.78 25.96
C GLY A 897 -48.58 9.14 25.65
N HIS A 898 -49.37 10.22 25.70
CA HIS A 898 -48.91 11.59 25.41
C HIS A 898 -48.21 12.28 26.59
N SER A 899 -47.07 12.92 26.29
CA SER A 899 -46.70 14.29 26.70
C SER A 899 -45.38 14.64 25.99
N GLY A 900 -45.22 15.64 25.11
CA GLY A 900 -45.99 16.86 24.82
C GLY A 900 -45.00 18.04 24.83
N GLY A 901 -45.04 19.07 23.98
CA GLY A 901 -45.88 19.36 22.80
C GLY A 901 -45.33 20.62 22.09
N ASP A 902 -45.86 20.90 20.89
CA ASP A 902 -45.75 22.16 20.12
C ASP A 902 -44.33 22.61 19.66
N ASP A 903 -44.09 23.17 18.47
CA ASP A 903 -45.00 23.83 17.53
C ASP A 903 -44.59 23.68 16.03
N ALA A 904 -45.53 24.05 15.15
CA ALA A 904 -45.61 23.83 13.70
C ALA A 904 -44.37 24.03 12.77
N ALA A 905 -44.21 23.11 11.80
CA ALA A 905 -43.77 23.40 10.42
C ALA A 905 -44.26 22.32 9.44
N ALA A 906 -44.59 22.70 8.19
CA ALA A 906 -45.03 21.76 7.16
C ALA A 906 -43.85 20.97 6.55
N GLY A 907 -43.99 19.65 6.43
CA GLY A 907 -43.05 18.75 5.75
C GLY A 907 -43.72 18.02 4.59
N ASP A 908 -43.23 18.26 3.37
CA ASP A 908 -43.59 17.53 2.14
C ASP A 908 -42.63 16.34 1.98
N ASP A 909 -43.06 15.14 2.38
CA ASP A 909 -42.33 13.91 2.11
C ASP A 909 -42.59 13.43 0.67
N SER A 910 -42.01 14.17 -0.28
CA SER A 910 -41.91 13.76 -1.68
C SER A 910 -40.74 12.78 -1.89
N GLU A 911 -40.91 11.54 -1.41
CA GLU A 911 -40.01 10.43 -1.81
C GLU A 911 -40.09 10.20 -3.31
N SER A 912 -39.09 10.71 -4.04
CA SER A 912 -39.01 10.61 -5.49
C SER A 912 -38.56 9.22 -5.94
N GLU A 913 -39.49 8.26 -6.02
CA GLU A 913 -39.29 6.99 -6.74
C GLU A 913 -38.80 7.28 -8.17
N ARG A 914 -37.51 7.01 -8.43
CA ARG A 914 -36.93 7.10 -9.78
C ARG A 914 -37.59 6.05 -10.67
N LYS A 915 -38.32 6.52 -11.70
CA LYS A 915 -38.93 5.66 -12.73
C LYS A 915 -37.93 4.65 -13.30
N PRO A 916 -38.27 3.35 -13.38
CA PRO A 916 -37.50 2.40 -14.17
C PRO A 916 -37.64 2.73 -15.66
N ALA A 917 -36.52 3.03 -16.33
CA ALA A 917 -36.48 3.08 -17.78
C ALA A 917 -36.31 1.65 -18.31
N ALA A 918 -37.41 1.05 -18.80
CA ALA A 918 -37.36 -0.27 -19.42
C ALA A 918 -36.60 -0.20 -20.76
N THR A 919 -35.52 -0.97 -20.87
CA THR A 919 -34.84 -1.23 -22.14
C THR A 919 -35.68 -2.19 -22.98
N MET A 920 -36.18 -1.73 -24.11
CA MET A 920 -36.84 -2.60 -25.10
C MET A 920 -35.79 -3.46 -25.82
N ALA A 921 -35.67 -4.72 -25.42
CA ALA A 921 -34.97 -5.74 -26.21
C ALA A 921 -35.96 -6.38 -27.19
N SER A 922 -35.83 -6.05 -28.49
CA SER A 922 -36.57 -6.72 -29.56
C SER A 922 -35.80 -7.96 -30.04
N GLY A 923 -36.40 -9.14 -29.89
CA GLY A 923 -35.85 -10.39 -30.42
C GLY A 923 -35.95 -10.51 -31.94
N LEU A 924 -35.16 -11.45 -32.49
CA LEU A 924 -35.21 -11.88 -33.89
C LEU A 924 -36.48 -12.72 -34.16
N ALA A 925 -37.15 -12.48 -35.29
CA ALA A 925 -37.96 -13.46 -36.00
C ALA A 925 -38.12 -13.06 -37.48
N ASP A 926 -38.17 -14.05 -38.37
CA ASP A 926 -38.10 -13.90 -39.82
C ASP A 926 -39.37 -13.37 -40.51
N GLY A 927 -39.17 -12.82 -41.72
CA GLY A 927 -39.90 -13.34 -42.89
C GLY A 927 -41.02 -12.48 -43.50
N GLN A 928 -40.76 -11.97 -44.72
CA GLN A 928 -41.70 -11.73 -45.84
C GLN A 928 -42.99 -10.89 -45.56
N GLY A 929 -43.33 -9.83 -46.29
CA GLY A 929 -42.80 -9.23 -47.52
C GLY A 929 -43.95 -8.59 -48.33
N LYS A 930 -43.65 -7.72 -49.31
CA LYS A 930 -44.58 -6.98 -50.23
C LYS A 930 -45.36 -5.80 -49.56
N SER A 931 -45.69 -4.69 -50.23
CA SER A 931 -45.34 -4.20 -51.58
C SER A 931 -45.82 -2.75 -51.84
N LYS A 932 -44.95 -1.89 -52.42
CA LYS A 932 -45.25 -0.69 -53.28
C LYS A 932 -46.09 0.45 -52.62
N THR A 933 -46.07 1.73 -53.04
CA THR A 933 -45.71 2.40 -54.32
C THR A 933 -45.31 3.86 -53.97
N THR A 934 -44.16 4.44 -54.38
CA THR A 934 -43.93 5.30 -55.58
C THR A 934 -44.96 6.46 -55.72
N ILE A 935 -44.63 7.76 -55.92
CA ILE A 935 -43.97 8.39 -57.10
C ILE A 935 -43.43 9.82 -56.79
N GLY A 936 -42.26 10.17 -57.39
CA GLY A 936 -41.97 11.45 -58.06
C GLY A 936 -41.19 12.56 -57.32
N GLN A 937 -40.30 13.36 -57.94
CA GLN A 937 -39.42 13.28 -59.13
C GLN A 937 -38.69 14.64 -59.33
N SER A 938 -37.55 14.62 -60.05
CA SER A 938 -36.79 15.73 -60.69
C SER A 938 -35.57 16.29 -59.92
N ALA A 939 -34.43 16.64 -60.55
CA ALA A 939 -33.85 16.29 -61.87
C ALA A 939 -32.35 16.70 -61.95
N ASN A 940 -31.65 16.29 -63.02
CA ASN A 940 -30.30 16.72 -63.50
C ASN A 940 -29.06 16.32 -62.65
N GLY A 941 -27.91 15.94 -63.21
CA GLY A 941 -27.45 16.03 -64.61
C GLY A 941 -25.91 16.08 -64.76
N ALA A 942 -25.26 14.92 -64.61
CA ALA A 942 -24.16 14.39 -65.45
C ALA A 942 -22.94 15.21 -65.99
N VAL A 943 -21.72 14.77 -65.59
CA VAL A 943 -20.50 14.43 -66.41
C VAL A 943 -19.78 15.62 -67.16
N VAL A 944 -18.43 15.74 -67.29
CA VAL A 944 -17.51 15.05 -68.24
C VAL A 944 -16.00 15.43 -68.03
N ARG A 945 -15.11 14.42 -67.83
CA ARG A 945 -13.65 14.27 -68.20
C ARG A 945 -12.60 15.34 -67.74
N THR A 946 -11.28 15.11 -67.69
CA THR A 946 -10.35 14.08 -68.25
C THR A 946 -9.10 13.97 -67.32
N LYS A 947 -8.66 12.79 -66.85
CA LYS A 947 -7.66 11.85 -67.44
C LYS A 947 -6.17 12.27 -67.33
N VAL A 948 -5.32 11.44 -66.70
CA VAL A 948 -3.99 10.94 -67.20
C VAL A 948 -3.41 9.89 -66.21
N THR A 949 -2.43 9.12 -66.70
CA THR A 949 -2.00 7.76 -66.32
C THR A 949 -0.92 7.63 -65.24
N SER A 950 -0.89 6.44 -64.62
CA SER A 950 0.27 5.84 -63.94
C SER A 950 1.26 5.15 -64.91
N SER A 951 2.57 5.42 -64.80
CA SER A 951 3.67 4.50 -65.15
C SER A 951 5.03 5.05 -64.66
N ALA A 952 6.10 4.26 -64.75
CA ALA A 952 7.38 4.47 -64.05
C ALA A 952 8.59 4.77 -64.99
N ASN A 953 9.76 4.96 -64.36
CA ASN A 953 11.14 5.08 -64.90
C ASN A 953 11.58 6.44 -65.50
N GLY A 954 12.85 6.86 -65.35
CA GLY A 954 13.96 6.31 -64.57
C GLY A 954 15.37 6.70 -65.08
N LYS A 955 16.42 6.04 -64.53
CA LYS A 955 17.87 6.09 -64.90
C LYS A 955 18.62 7.38 -64.48
N SER A 956 19.91 7.39 -64.12
CA SER A 956 21.02 6.40 -64.11
C SER A 956 22.14 6.86 -63.12
N ALA A 957 23.26 6.20 -62.80
CA ALA A 957 23.87 4.92 -63.23
C ALA A 957 24.86 4.33 -62.18
N VAL A 958 24.89 3.00 -62.05
CA VAL A 958 26.06 2.08 -62.03
C VAL A 958 27.37 2.41 -61.27
N ALA A 959 27.70 1.57 -60.28
CA ALA A 959 29.00 0.86 -60.16
C ALA A 959 28.84 -0.38 -59.26
N ALA A 960 29.58 -1.48 -59.49
CA ALA A 960 29.36 -2.76 -58.79
C ALA A 960 30.62 -3.64 -58.66
N VAL A 961 30.67 -4.43 -57.57
CA VAL A 961 31.57 -5.58 -57.26
C VAL A 961 33.11 -5.31 -57.26
N PRO A 962 33.98 -6.17 -56.67
CA PRO A 962 33.76 -7.55 -56.20
C PRO A 962 34.16 -7.90 -54.75
N SER A 963 33.77 -9.12 -54.37
CA SER A 963 34.20 -9.86 -53.20
C SER A 963 35.66 -10.33 -53.27
N ALA A 964 36.27 -10.56 -52.11
CA ALA A 964 37.50 -11.35 -51.98
C ALA A 964 37.36 -12.38 -50.85
N LYS A 965 37.73 -13.63 -51.14
CA LYS A 965 37.89 -14.71 -50.15
C LYS A 965 39.29 -14.62 -49.52
N ALA A 966 39.40 -14.88 -48.23
CA ALA A 966 40.60 -15.45 -47.60
C ALA A 966 40.14 -16.22 -46.34
N THR A 967 39.97 -17.55 -46.39
CA THR A 967 41.01 -18.57 -46.09
C THR A 967 41.69 -18.37 -44.73
N ALA A 968 41.33 -19.24 -43.78
CA ALA A 968 42.10 -19.48 -42.58
C ALA A 968 43.50 -20.05 -42.91
N PRO A 969 44.42 -20.01 -41.94
CA PRO A 969 45.13 -21.23 -41.60
C PRO A 969 45.03 -21.59 -40.11
N SER A 970 44.98 -22.89 -39.85
CA SER A 970 45.13 -23.48 -38.53
C SER A 970 46.57 -23.37 -38.01
N ALA A 971 46.74 -23.14 -36.72
CA ALA A 971 47.94 -23.53 -35.99
C ALA A 971 47.55 -24.28 -34.71
N LYS A 972 48.14 -25.47 -34.50
CA LYS A 972 48.05 -26.27 -33.26
C LYS A 972 49.26 -25.96 -32.37
N ALA A 973 49.17 -26.44 -31.12
CA ALA A 973 50.21 -26.45 -30.07
C ALA A 973 50.36 -25.12 -29.31
N ALA A 974 50.75 -25.10 -28.03
CA ALA A 974 51.15 -26.19 -27.14
C ALA A 974 50.53 -26.04 -25.73
N ALA A 975 50.72 -27.05 -24.87
CA ALA A 975 50.21 -27.07 -23.50
C ALA A 975 51.27 -26.63 -22.46
N ALA A 976 50.77 -26.38 -21.24
CA ALA A 976 51.38 -26.67 -19.94
C ALA A 976 52.19 -25.60 -19.18
N SER A 977 51.95 -25.67 -17.86
CA SER A 977 52.84 -25.40 -16.70
C SER A 977 52.93 -24.00 -16.07
N TYR A 978 52.38 -23.94 -14.84
CA TYR A 978 53.00 -23.48 -13.59
C TYR A 978 54.12 -22.43 -13.63
N THR A 979 53.96 -21.34 -12.87
CA THR A 979 54.63 -21.17 -11.55
C THR A 979 54.09 -19.95 -10.80
N ALA A 980 54.40 -19.84 -9.50
CA ALA A 980 53.83 -18.86 -8.57
C ALA A 980 54.67 -17.58 -8.43
N ALA A 981 53.99 -16.49 -8.08
CA ALA A 981 54.44 -15.40 -7.21
C ALA A 981 53.20 -14.72 -6.62
#